data_AF-A0A0F3IMH7-F1
#
_entry.id   AF-A0A0F3IMH7-F1
#
_cell.length_a   1.000
_cell.length_b   1.000
_cell.length_c   1.000
_cell.angle_alpha   90.00
_cell.angle_beta   90.00
_cell.angle_gamma   90.00
#
_symmetry.space_group_name_H-M   'P 1'
#
loop_
_entity.id
_entity.type
_entity.pdbx_description
1 polymer ?
#
loop_
_entity_poly.entity_id
_entity_poly.type
_entity_poly.pdbx_seq_one_letter_code
_entity_poly.pdbx_strand_id
1 'polypeptide(L)'
;MNLSFASQHSTTFPTFLQQFGVSVLVSTYQAGQLIILRAHDDVLNTHFCALEKPMGLAIQQQHLAVGSGYQLRRYANLPAVATQFTEPVKHDGCYIPRNIHVTGDIDIHEMAYDDAGELWLVNTRMSCLCTLANDYSVVPKWRPPFISAYDLTDRCHLNGLALKQGKPAFVTALGETDSAAGWRVNKANGGLLMDITSGQIICAQLSMPHSPRWYNNTLWYLESGAGQLCQVNPKTGQRKVIAQLPGFTRGLDFIGQYAVIGTSQVRETAVFSGLPLTAQACERHCGVWIVDIEQGEIVACVTFTGQVQEIFSVLLLPHRFPVILDLDDPLVRSSYALPNAALTEVAKPEAPLLTLEQASLCHNNGDLNTAIKLYRELLTAQPNMLVARYQLGIALADMQAWSDAIAELKQVVHIQANHAEAHNSLGICYAGLNQWLAALTHFDLAIASDHQYALAHVNKSLVLLKLGRYREGFAEYEWRWQTPAFQGQTWPKPKWSGEDISEQTLLVFVEQTASEIIQFARLLALAAHRCKQLIVTGPESLKPLLTLVVGINNIKTFAELNLDAIDVVCPLLSLAHILAIELTTLPPYTPYLCCTPSTPLYVKPSQQRRIGLCWSPFNDEFNRLEPVQALSDWQAVFNLTNVAWHSLQPSPTPAELSVLTHYQVNHQESALHDYAQLAALIQQLDLIITVDSTIVHLAGALGKPTWLILQHASDWRWLLETDTSPWYPTVRIMRQCDGEAWPCVIQRLTHLLS
;
A
#
# COMPACT_ATOMS: atom_id res chain seq x y z
N MET A 1 2.78 -7.76 -10.79
CA MET A 1 1.50 -8.46 -10.59
C MET A 1 1.16 -8.36 -9.11
N ASN A 2 0.12 -7.61 -8.74
CA ASN A 2 -0.33 -7.53 -7.35
C ASN A 2 -0.94 -8.88 -6.95
N LEU A 3 -0.37 -9.53 -5.95
CA LEU A 3 -0.84 -10.80 -5.39
C LEU A 3 -2.11 -10.53 -4.58
N SER A 4 -3.23 -11.19 -4.89
CA SER A 4 -4.48 -11.03 -4.11
C SER A 4 -4.55 -12.05 -2.97
N PHE A 5 -4.80 -11.54 -1.76
CA PHE A 5 -5.26 -12.31 -0.61
C PHE A 5 -6.77 -12.06 -0.46
N ALA A 6 -7.57 -13.13 -0.34
CA ALA A 6 -9.01 -12.99 -0.17
C ALA A 6 -9.58 -14.17 0.64
N SER A 7 -10.76 -13.95 1.22
CA SER A 7 -11.49 -14.95 1.98
C SER A 7 -12.99 -14.81 1.76
N GLN A 8 -13.71 -15.93 1.90
CA GLN A 8 -15.17 -16.01 1.90
C GLN A 8 -15.63 -16.67 3.20
N HIS A 9 -16.75 -16.27 3.78
CA HIS A 9 -17.20 -16.82 5.06
C HIS A 9 -18.70 -17.10 5.07
N SER A 10 -19.13 -17.99 5.96
CA SER A 10 -20.54 -18.16 6.29
C SER A 10 -21.06 -16.92 7.00
N THR A 11 -22.35 -16.64 6.89
CA THR A 11 -23.00 -15.53 7.61
C THR A 11 -22.94 -15.72 9.13
N THR A 12 -22.81 -16.96 9.61
CA THR A 12 -22.72 -17.31 11.03
C THR A 12 -21.34 -17.08 11.65
N PHE A 13 -20.28 -16.96 10.86
CA PHE A 13 -18.91 -16.88 11.40
C PHE A 13 -18.62 -15.59 12.18
N PRO A 14 -18.94 -14.37 11.68
CA PRO A 14 -18.78 -13.14 12.47
C PRO A 14 -19.62 -13.16 13.76
N THR A 15 -20.87 -13.64 13.68
CA THR A 15 -21.76 -13.77 14.85
C THR A 15 -21.17 -14.69 15.91
N PHE A 16 -20.57 -15.81 15.52
CA PHE A 16 -19.86 -16.70 16.44
C PHE A 16 -18.74 -15.97 17.20
N LEU A 17 -17.89 -15.23 16.48
CA LEU A 17 -16.80 -14.46 17.09
C LEU A 17 -17.32 -13.40 18.09
N GLN A 18 -18.38 -12.68 17.72
CA GLN A 18 -19.02 -11.69 18.59
C GLN A 18 -19.65 -12.31 19.84
N GLN A 19 -20.37 -13.42 19.68
CA GLN A 19 -21.04 -14.13 20.77
C GLN A 19 -20.05 -14.55 21.85
N PHE A 20 -18.89 -15.07 21.43
CA PHE A 20 -17.85 -15.52 22.35
C PHE A 20 -16.87 -14.42 22.76
N GLY A 21 -16.91 -13.26 22.11
CA GLY A 21 -16.01 -12.15 22.40
C GLY A 21 -14.55 -12.44 22.02
N VAL A 22 -14.34 -13.23 20.97
CA VAL A 22 -13.02 -13.75 20.55
C VAL A 22 -12.71 -13.41 19.11
N SER A 23 -11.46 -13.63 18.72
CA SER A 23 -10.98 -13.65 17.35
C SER A 23 -10.14 -14.90 17.11
N VAL A 24 -9.95 -15.28 15.84
CA VAL A 24 -9.14 -16.45 15.48
C VAL A 24 -7.85 -15.99 14.82
N LEU A 25 -6.74 -16.44 15.38
CA LEU A 25 -5.40 -16.28 14.81
C LEU A 25 -5.05 -17.52 13.98
N VAL A 26 -4.55 -17.31 12.77
CA VAL A 26 -4.20 -18.38 11.82
C VAL A 26 -2.79 -18.17 11.33
N SER A 27 -1.93 -19.18 11.43
CA SER A 27 -0.58 -19.13 10.86
C SER A 27 -0.51 -19.82 9.50
N THR A 28 0.21 -19.21 8.56
CA THR A 28 0.39 -19.73 7.19
C THR A 28 1.87 -19.71 6.79
N TYR A 29 2.52 -20.85 6.93
CA TYR A 29 3.97 -20.93 6.78
C TYR A 29 4.46 -20.67 5.34
N GLN A 30 3.72 -21.10 4.32
CA GLN A 30 4.08 -20.88 2.91
C GLN A 30 3.74 -19.47 2.43
N ALA A 31 2.58 -18.93 2.83
CA ALA A 31 2.15 -17.60 2.43
C ALA A 31 2.87 -16.49 3.23
N GLY A 32 3.54 -16.85 4.33
CA GLY A 32 4.27 -15.91 5.18
C GLY A 32 3.34 -14.92 5.87
N GLN A 33 2.14 -15.37 6.26
CA GLN A 33 1.13 -14.52 6.90
C GLN A 33 0.68 -15.11 8.24
N LEU A 34 0.55 -14.23 9.23
CA LEU A 34 -0.24 -14.42 10.42
C LEU A 34 -1.57 -13.67 10.22
N ILE A 35 -2.68 -14.40 10.16
CA ILE A 35 -3.99 -13.87 9.79
C ILE A 35 -4.85 -13.75 11.05
N ILE A 36 -5.47 -12.58 11.25
CA ILE A 36 -6.42 -12.33 12.33
C ILE A 36 -7.82 -12.26 11.72
N LEU A 37 -8.68 -13.20 12.12
CA LEU A 37 -10.10 -13.24 11.77
C LEU A 37 -10.88 -12.63 12.94
N ARG A 38 -11.45 -11.44 12.72
CA ARG A 38 -12.16 -10.67 13.75
C ARG A 38 -13.45 -10.07 13.19
N ALA A 39 -14.50 -10.00 14.00
CA ALA A 39 -15.78 -9.45 13.57
C ALA A 39 -15.73 -7.91 13.63
N HIS A 40 -16.23 -7.26 12.58
CA HIS A 40 -16.52 -5.83 12.55
C HIS A 40 -17.99 -5.68 12.16
N ASP A 41 -18.84 -5.49 13.18
CA ASP A 41 -20.29 -5.63 13.04
C ASP A 41 -20.64 -6.97 12.35
N ASP A 42 -21.53 -6.96 11.35
CA ASP A 42 -21.97 -8.18 10.64
C ASP A 42 -20.96 -8.70 9.60
N VAL A 43 -19.78 -8.09 9.47
CA VAL A 43 -18.77 -8.43 8.45
C VAL A 43 -17.52 -9.02 9.11
N LEU A 44 -16.90 -10.00 8.44
CA LEU A 44 -15.59 -10.51 8.85
C LEU A 44 -14.47 -9.58 8.38
N ASN A 45 -13.71 -9.01 9.30
CA ASN A 45 -12.42 -8.42 8.99
C ASN A 45 -11.35 -9.52 9.00
N THR A 46 -10.70 -9.70 7.84
CA THR A 46 -9.58 -10.64 7.67
C THR A 46 -8.30 -9.85 7.52
N HIS A 47 -7.53 -9.74 8.59
CA HIS A 47 -6.32 -8.92 8.63
C HIS A 47 -5.07 -9.77 8.48
N PHE A 48 -4.24 -9.46 7.49
CA PHE A 48 -3.01 -10.20 7.16
C PHE A 48 -1.79 -9.45 7.71
N CYS A 49 -1.02 -10.11 8.57
CA CYS A 49 0.24 -9.60 9.10
C CYS A 49 1.39 -10.41 8.50
N ALA A 50 2.32 -9.76 7.80
CA ALA A 50 3.48 -10.44 7.26
C ALA A 50 4.37 -10.96 8.39
N LEU A 51 4.75 -12.23 8.33
CA LEU A 51 5.71 -12.85 9.24
C LEU A 51 6.41 -13.98 8.51
N GLU A 52 7.71 -14.15 8.71
CA GLU A 52 8.47 -15.19 8.01
C GLU A 52 8.13 -16.58 8.56
N LYS A 53 7.53 -17.42 7.70
CA LYS A 53 7.20 -18.83 7.96
C LYS A 53 6.53 -19.04 9.33
N PRO A 54 5.39 -18.39 9.65
CA PRO A 54 4.73 -18.54 10.94
C PRO A 54 4.15 -19.94 11.05
N MET A 55 4.38 -20.59 12.18
CA MET A 55 4.08 -21.99 12.42
C MET A 55 3.30 -22.17 13.73
N GLY A 56 3.87 -22.83 14.75
CA GLY A 56 3.22 -23.05 16.03
C GLY A 56 2.77 -21.74 16.70
N LEU A 57 1.62 -21.80 17.37
CA LEU A 57 1.03 -20.68 18.11
C LEU A 57 0.76 -21.12 19.56
N ALA A 58 0.99 -20.23 20.53
CA ALA A 58 0.62 -20.46 21.92
C ALA A 58 0.20 -19.15 22.59
N ILE A 59 -0.82 -19.20 23.44
CA ILE A 59 -1.25 -18.06 24.24
C ILE A 59 -1.43 -18.48 25.71
N GLN A 60 -1.06 -17.57 26.60
CA GLN A 60 -1.42 -17.66 28.01
C GLN A 60 -1.67 -16.25 28.53
N GLN A 61 -2.87 -16.01 29.05
CA GLN A 61 -3.28 -14.70 29.57
C GLN A 61 -3.02 -13.58 28.55
N GLN A 62 -2.04 -12.71 28.82
CA GLN A 62 -1.68 -11.55 28.00
C GLN A 62 -0.45 -11.81 27.11
N HIS A 63 0.03 -13.05 27.02
CA HIS A 63 1.27 -13.39 26.34
C HIS A 63 1.01 -14.33 25.15
N LEU A 64 1.30 -13.85 23.95
CA LEU A 64 1.24 -14.62 22.71
C LEU A 64 2.66 -15.01 22.29
N ALA A 65 2.86 -16.26 21.89
CA ALA A 65 4.08 -16.74 21.27
C ALA A 65 3.77 -17.25 19.86
N VAL A 66 4.61 -16.86 18.91
CA VAL A 66 4.54 -17.31 17.51
C VAL A 66 5.90 -17.89 17.12
N GLY A 67 5.92 -19.17 16.77
CA GLY A 67 7.06 -19.83 16.16
C GLY A 67 7.19 -19.42 14.70
N SER A 68 8.42 -19.15 14.25
CA SER A 68 8.77 -18.73 12.90
C SER A 68 9.94 -19.59 12.39
N GLY A 69 10.38 -19.41 11.14
CA GLY A 69 11.34 -20.30 10.49
C GLY A 69 12.62 -20.62 11.29
N TYR A 70 13.20 -19.64 11.99
CA TYR A 70 14.41 -19.86 12.82
C TYR A 70 14.38 -19.10 14.16
N GLN A 71 13.22 -18.54 14.51
CA GLN A 71 13.05 -17.72 15.69
C GLN A 71 11.68 -17.92 16.31
N LEU A 72 11.56 -17.57 17.59
CA LEU A 72 10.31 -17.50 18.31
C LEU A 72 10.10 -16.07 18.78
N ARG A 73 8.94 -15.49 18.45
CA ARG A 73 8.59 -14.12 18.84
C ARG A 73 7.51 -14.15 19.93
N ARG A 74 7.80 -13.53 21.06
CA ARG A 74 6.87 -13.33 22.18
C ARG A 74 6.33 -11.91 22.17
N TYR A 75 5.02 -11.83 22.23
CA TYR A 75 4.25 -10.60 22.31
C TYR A 75 3.60 -10.47 23.68
N ALA A 76 3.48 -9.24 24.16
CA ALA A 76 2.64 -8.91 25.30
C ALA A 76 1.46 -8.07 24.81
N ASN A 77 0.27 -8.32 25.34
CA ASN A 77 -0.87 -7.46 25.11
C ASN A 77 -0.77 -6.19 25.97
N LEU A 78 -0.89 -5.02 25.36
CA LEU A 78 -0.92 -3.72 26.01
C LEU A 78 -2.20 -2.96 25.60
N PRO A 79 -3.31 -3.12 26.34
CA PRO A 79 -4.57 -2.45 26.02
C PRO A 79 -4.48 -0.92 25.97
N ALA A 80 -3.58 -0.30 26.74
CA ALA A 80 -3.35 1.15 26.71
C ALA A 80 -2.76 1.65 25.38
N VAL A 81 -2.11 0.78 24.61
CA VAL A 81 -1.63 1.13 23.26
C VAL A 81 -2.75 0.97 22.23
N ALA A 82 -3.69 0.04 22.49
CA ALA A 82 -4.87 -0.14 21.65
C ALA A 82 -5.73 1.15 21.54
N THR A 83 -5.68 2.04 22.53
CA THR A 83 -6.40 3.33 22.51
C THR A 83 -5.73 4.40 21.64
N GLN A 84 -4.50 4.18 21.16
CA GLN A 84 -3.80 5.13 20.28
C GLN A 84 -4.22 4.97 18.80
N PHE A 85 -4.86 3.85 18.46
CA PHE A 85 -5.45 3.66 17.14
C PHE A 85 -6.65 4.58 17.00
N THR A 86 -6.67 5.35 15.91
CA THR A 86 -7.75 6.28 15.60
C THR A 86 -9.02 5.56 15.16
N GLU A 87 -10.17 6.21 15.33
CA GLU A 87 -11.46 5.81 14.76
C GLU A 87 -11.33 5.53 13.24
N PRO A 88 -12.09 4.57 12.67
CA PRO A 88 -13.47 4.22 13.04
C PRO A 88 -13.68 2.95 13.87
N VAL A 89 -12.63 2.18 14.23
CA VAL A 89 -12.78 0.93 15.00
C VAL A 89 -11.90 0.91 16.24
N LYS A 90 -12.51 0.67 17.40
CA LYS A 90 -11.78 0.57 18.68
C LYS A 90 -11.17 -0.83 18.84
N HIS A 91 -9.85 -0.87 18.86
CA HIS A 91 -9.10 -2.06 19.23
C HIS A 91 -9.21 -2.34 20.74
N ASP A 92 -9.46 -3.60 21.11
CA ASP A 92 -9.58 -4.05 22.51
C ASP A 92 -8.38 -4.89 22.98
N GLY A 93 -7.38 -5.08 22.11
CA GLY A 93 -6.11 -5.70 22.40
C GLY A 93 -5.03 -5.24 21.42
N CYS A 94 -3.80 -5.09 21.90
CA CYS A 94 -2.63 -4.72 21.10
C CYS A 94 -1.43 -5.57 21.53
N TYR A 95 -1.09 -6.58 20.74
CA TYR A 95 0.04 -7.46 20.98
C TYR A 95 1.32 -6.83 20.40
N ILE A 96 2.23 -6.47 21.29
CA ILE A 96 3.50 -5.80 20.97
C ILE A 96 4.66 -6.79 21.18
N PRO A 97 5.60 -6.93 20.22
CA PRO A 97 6.76 -7.79 20.40
C PRO A 97 7.63 -7.30 21.57
N ARG A 98 8.00 -8.23 22.46
CA ARG A 98 8.85 -7.95 23.64
C ARG A 98 10.11 -8.80 23.71
N ASN A 99 10.10 -9.97 23.08
CA ASN A 99 11.27 -10.82 23.03
C ASN A 99 11.28 -11.62 21.73
N ILE A 100 12.45 -11.72 21.10
CA ILE A 100 12.73 -12.62 19.99
C ILE A 100 13.82 -13.56 20.45
N HIS A 101 13.58 -14.85 20.37
CA HIS A 101 14.53 -15.90 20.71
C HIS A 101 14.96 -16.63 19.44
N VAL A 102 16.27 -16.72 19.18
CA VAL A 102 16.79 -17.40 17.99
C VAL A 102 16.94 -18.90 18.30
N THR A 103 16.09 -19.71 17.69
CA THR A 103 16.06 -21.17 17.88
C THR A 103 16.89 -21.93 16.85
N GLY A 104 17.15 -21.30 15.69
CA GLY A 104 17.52 -22.03 14.48
C GLY A 104 16.33 -22.77 13.88
N ASP A 105 16.53 -23.43 12.72
CA ASP A 105 15.49 -24.15 11.99
C ASP A 105 15.19 -25.52 12.63
N ILE A 106 14.45 -25.46 13.74
CA ILE A 106 13.97 -26.61 14.51
C ILE A 106 12.55 -27.06 14.12
N ASP A 107 11.94 -26.33 13.17
CA ASP A 107 10.60 -26.57 12.63
C ASP A 107 9.53 -26.64 13.74
N ILE A 108 9.32 -25.51 14.44
CA ILE A 108 8.46 -25.42 15.64
C ILE A 108 6.99 -25.73 15.29
N HIS A 109 6.56 -26.96 15.56
CA HIS A 109 5.30 -27.47 15.02
C HIS A 109 4.09 -27.22 15.91
N GLU A 110 4.28 -27.27 17.21
CA GLU A 110 3.22 -27.00 18.19
C GLU A 110 3.88 -26.42 19.44
N MET A 111 3.15 -25.55 20.14
CA MET A 111 3.65 -24.90 21.35
C MET A 111 2.52 -24.78 22.36
N ALA A 112 2.86 -24.72 23.63
CA ALA A 112 1.91 -24.39 24.68
C ALA A 112 2.61 -23.94 25.96
N TYR A 113 1.97 -23.05 26.71
CA TYR A 113 2.39 -22.67 28.05
C TYR A 113 1.84 -23.64 29.08
N ASP A 114 2.68 -24.04 30.04
CA ASP A 114 2.24 -24.79 31.21
C ASP A 114 1.69 -23.84 32.31
N ASP A 115 1.15 -24.41 33.40
CA ASP A 115 0.57 -23.60 34.49
C ASP A 115 1.61 -22.72 35.22
N ALA A 116 2.90 -23.03 35.09
CA ALA A 116 3.99 -22.21 35.64
C ALA A 116 4.42 -21.09 34.69
N GLY A 117 3.88 -21.05 33.47
CA GLY A 117 4.24 -20.11 32.42
C GLY A 117 5.50 -20.48 31.65
N GLU A 118 6.02 -21.71 31.79
CA GLU A 118 7.09 -22.21 30.94
C GLU A 118 6.52 -22.54 29.56
N LEU A 119 7.16 -22.02 28.50
CA LEU A 119 6.76 -22.28 27.12
C LEU A 119 7.40 -23.57 26.62
N TRP A 120 6.57 -24.55 26.31
CA TRP A 120 6.96 -25.84 25.73
C TRP A 120 6.80 -25.81 24.21
N LEU A 121 7.79 -26.38 23.52
CA LEU A 121 7.89 -26.40 22.07
C LEU A 121 8.06 -27.84 21.57
N VAL A 122 7.34 -28.19 20.52
CA VAL A 122 7.64 -29.37 19.71
C VAL A 122 8.75 -29.01 18.73
N ASN A 123 9.93 -29.59 18.93
CA ASN A 123 11.06 -29.52 18.01
C ASN A 123 11.03 -30.75 17.11
N THR A 124 10.44 -30.59 15.93
CA THR A 124 10.23 -31.69 14.97
C THR A 124 11.55 -32.24 14.47
N ARG A 125 12.50 -31.35 14.14
CA ARG A 125 13.82 -31.74 13.61
C ARG A 125 14.59 -32.64 14.56
N MET A 126 14.59 -32.30 15.86
CA MET A 126 15.23 -33.10 16.92
C MET A 126 14.31 -34.16 17.54
N SER A 127 13.06 -34.27 17.07
CA SER A 127 12.09 -35.25 17.55
C SER A 127 11.92 -35.21 19.08
N CYS A 128 11.81 -34.00 19.64
CA CYS A 128 11.76 -33.80 21.09
C CYS A 128 10.85 -32.64 21.51
N LEU A 129 10.46 -32.65 22.79
CA LEU A 129 9.91 -31.50 23.48
C LEU A 129 11.04 -30.72 24.13
N CYS A 130 10.99 -29.40 23.99
CA CYS A 130 12.00 -28.51 24.53
C CYS A 130 11.38 -27.22 25.07
N THR A 131 12.20 -26.44 25.77
CA THR A 131 11.85 -25.15 26.39
C THR A 131 12.94 -24.14 26.05
N LEU A 132 12.79 -22.89 26.49
CA LEU A 132 13.72 -21.81 26.20
C LEU A 132 14.57 -21.44 27.42
N ALA A 133 15.82 -21.05 27.16
CA ALA A 133 16.73 -20.45 28.14
C ALA A 133 17.67 -19.49 27.42
N ASN A 134 18.16 -18.46 28.11
CA ASN A 134 18.87 -17.34 27.47
C ASN A 134 20.17 -17.75 26.75
N ASP A 135 20.85 -18.79 27.23
CA ASP A 135 22.17 -19.19 26.72
C ASP A 135 22.11 -20.27 25.62
N TYR A 136 20.92 -20.78 25.30
CA TYR A 136 20.74 -21.92 24.39
C TYR A 136 19.68 -21.64 23.33
N SER A 137 19.85 -22.21 22.13
CA SER A 137 18.80 -22.18 21.11
C SER A 137 17.51 -22.81 21.63
N VAL A 138 17.63 -23.97 22.29
CA VAL A 138 16.56 -24.65 23.03
C VAL A 138 17.15 -25.52 24.14
N VAL A 139 16.33 -25.90 25.12
CA VAL A 139 16.65 -26.88 26.17
C VAL A 139 15.74 -28.10 26.02
N PRO A 140 16.23 -29.22 25.44
CA PRO A 140 15.46 -30.46 25.36
C PRO A 140 15.06 -30.97 26.75
N LYS A 141 13.80 -31.37 26.91
CA LYS A 141 13.23 -31.85 28.18
C LYS A 141 12.74 -33.28 28.09
N TRP A 142 12.24 -33.69 26.93
CA TRP A 142 11.70 -35.03 26.70
C TRP A 142 11.80 -35.41 25.23
N ARG A 143 11.94 -36.70 24.95
CA ARG A 143 11.85 -37.28 23.60
C ARG A 143 11.16 -38.64 23.68
N PRO A 144 10.53 -39.14 22.60
CA PRO A 144 9.96 -40.47 22.60
C PRO A 144 11.01 -41.53 22.96
N PRO A 145 10.67 -42.59 23.74
CA PRO A 145 11.65 -43.58 24.20
C PRO A 145 12.40 -44.30 23.08
N PHE A 146 11.79 -44.41 21.89
CA PHE A 146 12.40 -45.02 20.71
C PHE A 146 13.42 -44.12 20.00
N ILE A 147 13.51 -42.82 20.34
CA ILE A 147 14.50 -41.90 19.74
C ILE A 147 15.83 -42.01 20.48
N SER A 148 16.86 -42.52 19.78
CA SER A 148 18.14 -42.86 20.41
C SER A 148 19.09 -41.65 20.57
N ALA A 149 19.05 -40.68 19.65
CA ALA A 149 19.92 -39.50 19.62
C ALA A 149 19.16 -38.23 19.22
N TYR A 150 19.68 -37.05 19.61
CA TYR A 150 19.25 -35.78 19.03
C TYR A 150 20.04 -35.54 17.74
N ASP A 151 19.35 -35.30 16.64
CA ASP A 151 19.91 -34.85 15.36
C ASP A 151 18.91 -33.91 14.68
N LEU A 152 19.19 -33.41 13.47
CA LEU A 152 18.28 -32.50 12.75
C LEU A 152 17.52 -33.20 11.61
N THR A 153 17.43 -34.53 11.64
CA THR A 153 16.98 -35.33 10.48
C THR A 153 15.49 -35.70 10.52
N ASP A 154 14.73 -35.19 11.49
CA ASP A 154 13.28 -35.39 11.62
C ASP A 154 12.91 -36.89 11.56
N ARG A 155 13.22 -37.60 12.66
CA ARG A 155 13.20 -39.06 12.68
C ARG A 155 11.80 -39.63 12.74
N CYS A 156 10.89 -39.00 13.50
CA CYS A 156 9.51 -39.46 13.68
C CYS A 156 8.43 -38.43 13.32
N HIS A 157 8.82 -37.19 13.00
CA HIS A 157 7.92 -36.05 12.84
C HIS A 157 6.98 -35.87 14.03
N LEU A 158 7.58 -35.71 15.21
CA LEU A 158 6.89 -35.25 16.41
C LEU A 158 6.27 -33.90 16.10
N ASN A 159 4.94 -33.77 16.21
CA ASN A 159 4.22 -32.66 15.58
C ASN A 159 3.09 -32.06 16.43
N GLY A 160 2.81 -32.62 17.60
CA GLY A 160 1.70 -32.16 18.42
C GLY A 160 1.97 -32.35 19.89
N LEU A 161 1.36 -31.49 20.70
CA LEU A 161 1.49 -31.42 22.14
C LEU A 161 0.14 -31.08 22.76
N ALA A 162 -0.27 -31.85 23.76
CA ALA A 162 -1.43 -31.57 24.60
C ALA A 162 -1.02 -31.51 26.06
N LEU A 163 -1.56 -30.53 26.77
CA LEU A 163 -1.39 -30.42 28.22
C LEU A 163 -2.58 -31.04 28.91
N LYS A 164 -2.34 -31.69 30.06
CA LYS A 164 -3.38 -32.16 30.98
C LYS A 164 -3.03 -31.64 32.36
N GLN A 165 -3.97 -30.95 33.00
CA GLN A 165 -3.72 -30.27 34.29
C GLN A 165 -2.49 -29.36 34.20
N GLY A 166 -2.44 -28.58 33.12
CA GLY A 166 -1.39 -27.58 32.92
C GLY A 166 0.01 -28.11 32.73
N LYS A 167 0.19 -29.39 32.38
CA LYS A 167 1.52 -30.00 32.12
C LYS A 167 1.51 -30.79 30.82
N PRO A 168 2.64 -30.83 30.07
CA PRO A 168 2.79 -31.73 28.92
C PRO A 168 2.35 -33.15 29.28
N ALA A 169 1.37 -33.69 28.56
CA ALA A 169 0.83 -35.02 28.84
C ALA A 169 0.78 -35.93 27.61
N PHE A 170 0.45 -35.40 26.43
CA PHE A 170 0.31 -36.21 25.22
C PHE A 170 1.00 -35.57 24.03
N VAL A 171 1.47 -36.40 23.11
CA VAL A 171 2.06 -35.96 21.83
C VAL A 171 1.54 -36.79 20.67
N THR A 172 1.65 -36.23 19.47
CA THR A 172 1.45 -36.94 18.20
C THR A 172 2.73 -36.97 17.38
N ALA A 173 2.95 -38.06 16.66
CA ALA A 173 4.04 -38.23 15.70
C ALA A 173 3.55 -38.95 14.45
N LEU A 174 4.26 -38.85 13.33
CA LEU A 174 3.88 -39.50 12.05
C LEU A 174 4.46 -40.91 11.89
N GLY A 175 5.37 -41.32 12.75
CA GLY A 175 5.97 -42.66 12.70
C GLY A 175 6.63 -43.07 14.03
N GLU A 176 6.57 -44.35 14.36
CA GLU A 176 7.42 -44.95 15.40
C GLU A 176 8.78 -45.31 14.77
N THR A 177 9.57 -44.30 14.42
CA THR A 177 10.82 -44.47 13.66
C THR A 177 11.97 -43.70 14.28
N ASP A 178 13.12 -44.37 14.33
CA ASP A 178 14.40 -43.80 14.75
C ASP A 178 15.37 -43.85 13.55
N SER A 179 14.99 -43.22 12.45
CA SER A 179 15.82 -43.11 11.25
C SER A 179 15.49 -41.80 10.56
N ALA A 180 16.49 -41.17 9.95
CA ALA A 180 16.33 -39.90 9.25
C ALA A 180 15.12 -39.96 8.31
N ALA A 181 14.16 -39.04 8.50
CA ALA A 181 12.94 -38.96 7.71
C ALA A 181 12.08 -40.25 7.65
N GLY A 182 12.26 -41.20 8.59
CA GLY A 182 11.70 -42.55 8.51
C GLY A 182 10.17 -42.61 8.43
N TRP A 183 9.49 -41.63 9.04
CA TRP A 183 8.04 -41.50 9.02
C TRP A 183 7.42 -41.37 7.62
N ARG A 184 8.18 -40.89 6.61
CA ARG A 184 7.65 -40.63 5.26
C ARG A 184 7.15 -41.88 4.55
N VAL A 185 7.73 -43.05 4.85
CA VAL A 185 7.43 -44.32 4.19
C VAL A 185 6.01 -44.79 4.51
N ASN A 186 5.60 -44.65 5.77
CA ASN A 186 4.32 -45.18 6.26
C ASN A 186 3.35 -44.07 6.70
N LYS A 187 3.49 -42.84 6.18
CA LYS A 187 2.72 -41.66 6.61
C LYS A 187 1.18 -41.82 6.59
N ALA A 188 0.65 -42.73 5.78
CA ALA A 188 -0.79 -42.97 5.66
C ALA A 188 -1.40 -43.67 6.89
N ASN A 189 -0.60 -44.42 7.65
CA ASN A 189 -1.03 -45.30 8.73
C ASN A 189 0.12 -45.61 9.71
N GLY A 190 1.13 -44.75 9.80
CA GLY A 190 2.29 -44.89 10.68
C GLY A 190 2.21 -43.97 11.91
N GLY A 191 1.25 -43.05 11.91
CA GLY A 191 1.10 -42.07 12.96
C GLY A 191 0.66 -42.69 14.27
N LEU A 192 0.99 -41.99 15.36
CA LEU A 192 0.72 -42.40 16.71
C LEU A 192 0.35 -41.23 17.60
N LEU A 193 -0.35 -41.55 18.70
CA LEU A 193 -0.58 -40.68 19.84
C LEU A 193 0.00 -41.36 21.08
N MET A 194 0.81 -40.64 21.85
CA MET A 194 1.60 -41.18 22.96
C MET A 194 1.39 -40.38 24.25
N ASP A 195 1.41 -41.08 25.37
CA ASP A 195 1.47 -40.51 26.72
C ASP A 195 2.93 -40.22 27.11
N ILE A 196 3.22 -38.97 27.48
CA ILE A 196 4.57 -38.50 27.81
C ILE A 196 5.08 -39.15 29.10
N THR A 197 4.21 -39.31 30.10
CA THR A 197 4.60 -39.72 31.45
C THR A 197 5.00 -41.19 31.48
N SER A 198 4.22 -42.04 30.81
CA SER A 198 4.45 -43.48 30.74
C SER A 198 5.32 -43.89 29.54
N GLY A 199 5.46 -43.04 28.52
CA GLY A 199 6.12 -43.35 27.26
C GLY A 199 5.35 -44.35 26.39
N GLN A 200 4.09 -44.66 26.73
CA GLN A 200 3.28 -45.65 26.03
C GLN A 200 2.53 -45.03 24.84
N ILE A 201 2.47 -45.77 23.73
CA ILE A 201 1.62 -45.44 22.60
C ILE A 201 0.17 -45.77 22.97
N ILE A 202 -0.67 -44.74 23.05
CA ILE A 202 -2.11 -44.86 23.37
C ILE A 202 -2.87 -45.38 22.15
N CYS A 203 -2.54 -44.86 20.98
CA CYS A 203 -3.20 -45.17 19.72
C CYS A 203 -2.18 -45.10 18.59
N ALA A 204 -2.19 -46.12 17.72
CA ALA A 204 -1.29 -46.24 16.59
C ALA A 204 -2.10 -46.36 15.29
N GLN A 205 -1.40 -46.51 14.17
CA GLN A 205 -2.00 -46.66 12.85
C GLN A 205 -2.84 -45.45 12.40
N LEU A 206 -2.49 -44.27 12.89
CA LEU A 206 -3.20 -43.03 12.58
C LEU A 206 -2.71 -42.43 11.27
N SER A 207 -3.63 -41.83 10.51
CA SER A 207 -3.29 -41.13 9.28
C SER A 207 -2.95 -39.66 9.54
N MET A 208 -1.64 -39.38 9.59
CA MET A 208 -1.10 -38.06 9.91
C MET A 208 -1.78 -37.36 11.10
N PRO A 209 -1.65 -37.88 12.33
CA PRO A 209 -2.25 -37.26 13.51
C PRO A 209 -1.56 -35.93 13.86
N HIS A 210 -2.36 -34.94 14.25
CA HIS A 210 -1.91 -33.60 14.63
C HIS A 210 -2.72 -32.99 15.78
N SER A 211 -2.17 -31.92 16.36
CA SER A 211 -2.82 -31.00 17.30
C SER A 211 -3.68 -31.68 18.37
N PRO A 212 -3.11 -32.59 19.19
CA PRO A 212 -3.85 -33.19 20.28
C PRO A 212 -4.21 -32.12 21.32
N ARG A 213 -5.38 -32.24 21.95
CA ARG A 213 -5.86 -31.34 23.00
C ARG A 213 -6.59 -32.12 24.08
N TRP A 214 -6.32 -31.83 25.35
CA TRP A 214 -7.14 -32.29 26.45
C TRP A 214 -8.22 -31.25 26.73
N TYR A 215 -9.48 -31.57 26.46
CA TYR A 215 -10.60 -30.64 26.62
C TYR A 215 -11.84 -31.38 27.10
N ASN A 216 -12.55 -30.82 28.10
CA ASN A 216 -13.71 -31.44 28.75
C ASN A 216 -13.49 -32.92 29.13
N ASN A 217 -12.39 -33.18 29.84
CA ASN A 217 -11.96 -34.54 30.28
C ASN A 217 -11.79 -35.58 29.16
N THR A 218 -11.62 -35.11 27.92
CA THR A 218 -11.50 -35.96 26.74
C THR A 218 -10.21 -35.59 26.00
N LEU A 219 -9.53 -36.60 25.45
CA LEU A 219 -8.37 -36.38 24.59
C LEU A 219 -8.84 -36.35 23.13
N TRP A 220 -8.67 -35.18 22.52
CA TRP A 220 -9.00 -34.89 21.14
C TRP A 220 -7.74 -34.87 20.29
N TYR A 221 -7.87 -35.17 19.01
CA TYR A 221 -6.81 -34.98 18.03
C TYR A 221 -7.40 -34.84 16.63
N LEU A 222 -6.58 -34.33 15.71
CA LEU A 222 -6.90 -34.23 14.30
C LEU A 222 -6.28 -35.39 13.54
N GLU A 223 -7.07 -36.13 12.78
CA GLU A 223 -6.55 -37.15 11.86
C GLU A 223 -6.47 -36.54 10.46
N SER A 224 -5.39 -35.80 10.23
CA SER A 224 -5.28 -34.90 9.09
C SER A 224 -5.30 -35.63 7.75
N GLY A 225 -4.68 -36.81 7.67
CA GLY A 225 -4.68 -37.63 6.45
C GLY A 225 -6.08 -38.14 6.05
N ALA A 226 -7.03 -38.12 6.99
CA ALA A 226 -8.43 -38.45 6.77
C ALA A 226 -9.36 -37.22 6.81
N GLY A 227 -8.85 -36.03 7.15
CA GLY A 227 -9.66 -34.81 7.30
C GLY A 227 -10.66 -34.87 8.47
N GLN A 228 -10.30 -35.51 9.59
CA GLN A 228 -11.26 -35.78 10.68
C GLN A 228 -10.90 -35.09 12.00
N LEU A 229 -11.93 -34.74 12.77
CA LEU A 229 -11.85 -34.48 14.21
C LEU A 229 -12.18 -35.78 14.96
N CYS A 230 -11.27 -36.21 15.84
CA CYS A 230 -11.37 -37.47 16.56
C CYS A 230 -11.21 -37.29 18.07
N GLN A 231 -11.83 -38.21 18.81
CA GLN A 231 -11.56 -38.45 20.23
C GLN A 231 -10.84 -39.79 20.39
N VAL A 232 -10.00 -39.88 21.41
CA VAL A 232 -9.42 -41.15 21.86
C VAL A 232 -9.57 -41.28 23.37
N ASN A 233 -9.94 -42.47 23.83
CA ASN A 233 -9.91 -42.80 25.25
C ASN A 233 -8.46 -43.18 25.64
N PRO A 234 -7.78 -42.41 26.51
CA PRO A 234 -6.38 -42.68 26.84
C PRO A 234 -6.15 -44.02 27.54
N LYS A 235 -7.18 -44.59 28.17
CA LYS A 235 -7.07 -45.87 28.89
C LYS A 235 -7.23 -47.08 27.98
N THR A 236 -8.09 -46.98 26.97
CA THR A 236 -8.44 -48.11 26.10
C THR A 236 -7.86 -48.02 24.70
N GLY A 237 -7.38 -46.83 24.29
CA GLY A 237 -6.96 -46.55 22.92
C GLY A 237 -8.13 -46.46 21.93
N GLN A 238 -9.37 -46.61 22.39
CA GLN A 238 -10.56 -46.60 21.53
C GLN A 238 -10.77 -45.21 20.93
N ARG A 239 -10.81 -45.16 19.60
CA ARG A 239 -11.04 -43.96 18.80
C ARG A 239 -12.51 -43.80 18.45
N LYS A 240 -12.98 -42.55 18.42
CA LYS A 240 -14.29 -42.14 17.88
C LYS A 240 -14.10 -40.95 16.94
N VAL A 241 -14.62 -41.05 15.71
CA VAL A 241 -14.68 -39.93 14.77
C VAL A 241 -15.90 -39.06 15.14
N ILE A 242 -15.70 -37.75 15.22
CA ILE A 242 -16.74 -36.80 15.61
C ILE A 242 -17.23 -36.00 14.41
N ALA A 243 -16.33 -35.49 13.58
CA ALA A 243 -16.69 -34.71 12.41
C ALA A 243 -15.72 -34.96 11.23
N GLN A 244 -16.25 -34.83 10.03
CA GLN A 244 -15.49 -34.84 8.78
C GLN A 244 -15.37 -33.41 8.25
N LEU A 245 -14.15 -32.99 7.91
CA LEU A 245 -13.84 -31.64 7.42
C LEU A 245 -13.33 -31.68 5.97
N PRO A 246 -13.54 -30.59 5.19
CA PRO A 246 -13.23 -30.57 3.77
C PRO A 246 -11.77 -30.19 3.48
N GLY A 247 -10.81 -30.91 4.05
CA GLY A 247 -9.38 -30.68 3.80
C GLY A 247 -8.48 -31.33 4.84
N PHE A 248 -7.17 -31.18 4.67
CA PHE A 248 -6.18 -31.66 5.65
C PHE A 248 -6.27 -30.82 6.92
N THR A 249 -6.73 -31.41 8.03
CA THR A 249 -6.97 -30.69 9.27
C THR A 249 -5.65 -30.27 9.95
N ARG A 250 -5.61 -29.03 10.46
CA ARG A 250 -4.42 -28.32 10.96
C ARG A 250 -4.83 -27.34 12.06
N GLY A 251 -4.20 -27.45 13.23
CA GLY A 251 -4.53 -26.61 14.38
C GLY A 251 -5.89 -26.94 14.98
N LEU A 252 -5.95 -27.00 16.31
CA LEU A 252 -7.17 -27.29 17.06
C LEU A 252 -7.20 -26.41 18.31
N ASP A 253 -8.32 -25.71 18.50
CA ASP A 253 -8.63 -25.00 19.73
C ASP A 253 -10.11 -25.16 20.10
N PHE A 254 -10.49 -24.80 21.32
CA PHE A 254 -11.84 -25.00 21.83
C PHE A 254 -12.40 -23.76 22.54
N ILE A 255 -13.71 -23.56 22.41
CA ILE A 255 -14.47 -22.62 23.22
C ILE A 255 -15.90 -23.10 23.43
N GLY A 256 -16.30 -23.26 24.69
CA GLY A 256 -17.61 -23.83 25.04
C GLY A 256 -17.78 -25.24 24.45
N GLN A 257 -18.83 -25.43 23.65
CA GLN A 257 -19.12 -26.69 22.94
C GLN A 257 -18.50 -26.77 21.54
N TYR A 258 -17.68 -25.79 21.14
CA TYR A 258 -17.20 -25.67 19.77
C TYR A 258 -15.71 -25.94 19.67
N ALA A 259 -15.33 -26.68 18.62
CA ALA A 259 -13.95 -26.83 18.17
C ALA A 259 -13.68 -25.88 16.99
N VAL A 260 -12.54 -25.19 17.03
CA VAL A 260 -12.04 -24.33 15.97
C VAL A 260 -10.89 -25.04 15.27
N ILE A 261 -11.05 -25.31 13.97
CA ILE A 261 -10.16 -26.21 13.22
C ILE A 261 -9.77 -25.58 11.90
N GLY A 262 -8.47 -25.52 11.59
CA GLY A 262 -7.98 -25.15 10.27
C GLY A 262 -7.98 -26.34 9.30
N THR A 263 -8.14 -26.08 8.00
CA THR A 263 -7.92 -27.05 6.93
C THR A 263 -7.01 -26.48 5.84
N SER A 264 -6.26 -27.35 5.18
CA SER A 264 -5.43 -27.03 4.02
C SER A 264 -5.90 -27.79 2.77
N GLN A 265 -5.72 -27.17 1.59
CA GLN A 265 -6.07 -27.80 0.30
C GLN A 265 -5.06 -28.87 -0.11
N VAL A 266 -3.78 -28.58 0.15
CA VAL A 266 -2.54 -29.29 -0.22
C VAL A 266 -2.57 -29.96 -1.60
N ARG A 267 -1.75 -29.45 -2.52
CA ARG A 267 -1.53 -30.05 -3.84
C ARG A 267 -0.81 -31.40 -3.70
N GLU A 268 -1.07 -32.34 -4.60
CA GLU A 268 -0.35 -33.62 -4.64
C GLU A 268 1.16 -33.40 -4.86
N THR A 269 1.91 -33.40 -3.77
CA THR A 269 3.38 -33.50 -3.78
C THR A 269 3.78 -34.90 -3.31
N ALA A 270 5.05 -35.28 -3.49
CA ALA A 270 5.58 -36.57 -3.04
C ALA A 270 5.33 -36.86 -1.52
N VAL A 271 5.13 -35.81 -0.72
CA VAL A 271 4.85 -35.93 0.72
C VAL A 271 3.39 -36.26 1.00
N PHE A 272 2.43 -35.92 0.13
CA PHE A 272 0.99 -36.11 0.40
C PHE A 272 0.31 -37.18 -0.47
N SER A 273 1.06 -37.85 -1.35
CA SER A 273 0.55 -38.98 -2.13
C SER A 273 0.20 -40.19 -1.24
N GLY A 274 -0.88 -40.90 -1.60
CA GLY A 274 -1.29 -42.15 -0.95
C GLY A 274 -2.07 -41.99 0.37
N LEU A 275 -2.64 -40.81 0.64
CA LEU A 275 -3.42 -40.55 1.86
C LEU A 275 -4.92 -40.78 1.64
N PRO A 276 -5.67 -41.23 2.67
CA PRO A 276 -7.11 -41.51 2.55
C PRO A 276 -7.93 -40.37 1.93
N LEU A 277 -7.65 -39.12 2.33
CA LEU A 277 -8.35 -37.95 1.83
C LEU A 277 -8.06 -37.66 0.33
N THR A 278 -6.88 -38.02 -0.16
CA THR A 278 -6.52 -37.84 -1.59
C THR A 278 -7.21 -38.85 -2.51
N ALA A 279 -7.65 -39.98 -1.97
CA ALA A 279 -8.39 -41.00 -2.72
C ALA A 279 -9.87 -40.64 -2.93
N GLN A 280 -10.38 -39.60 -2.27
CA GLN A 280 -11.76 -39.13 -2.40
C GLN A 280 -11.84 -38.01 -3.45
N ALA A 281 -12.83 -38.08 -4.34
CA ALA A 281 -13.05 -37.08 -5.41
C ALA A 281 -13.70 -35.77 -4.91
N CYS A 282 -13.51 -35.41 -3.63
CA CYS A 282 -14.13 -34.23 -3.03
C CYS A 282 -13.25 -32.98 -3.20
N GLU A 283 -13.92 -31.83 -3.38
CA GLU A 283 -13.26 -30.53 -3.38
C GLU A 283 -12.69 -30.24 -1.97
N ARG A 284 -11.42 -29.83 -1.92
CA ARG A 284 -10.73 -29.48 -0.68
C ARG A 284 -10.67 -27.96 -0.54
N HIS A 285 -10.84 -27.48 0.68
CA HIS A 285 -10.86 -26.05 1.00
C HIS A 285 -9.79 -25.71 2.04
N CYS A 286 -9.14 -24.57 1.85
CA CYS A 286 -8.24 -23.97 2.82
C CYS A 286 -9.08 -23.00 3.65
N GLY A 287 -9.12 -23.15 4.97
CA GLY A 287 -10.06 -22.37 5.77
C GLY A 287 -10.12 -22.74 7.24
N VAL A 288 -10.92 -22.01 8.01
CA VAL A 288 -11.22 -22.30 9.41
C VAL A 288 -12.68 -22.71 9.55
N TRP A 289 -12.91 -23.76 10.33
CA TRP A 289 -14.21 -24.38 10.54
C TRP A 289 -14.55 -24.43 12.03
N ILE A 290 -15.79 -24.09 12.35
CA ILE A 290 -16.35 -24.20 13.69
C ILE A 290 -17.23 -25.45 13.73
N VAL A 291 -16.88 -26.41 14.58
CA VAL A 291 -17.59 -27.69 14.73
C VAL A 291 -18.25 -27.73 16.10
N ASP A 292 -19.56 -27.98 16.13
CA ASP A 292 -20.27 -28.38 17.35
C ASP A 292 -19.83 -29.80 17.73
N ILE A 293 -19.19 -29.95 18.89
CA ILE A 293 -18.55 -31.21 19.28
C ILE A 293 -19.52 -32.23 19.87
N GLU A 294 -20.75 -31.81 20.21
CA GLU A 294 -21.80 -32.70 20.69
C GLU A 294 -22.51 -33.36 19.50
N GLN A 295 -22.78 -32.57 18.46
CA GLN A 295 -23.51 -33.01 17.26
C GLN A 295 -22.58 -33.53 16.15
N GLY A 296 -21.33 -33.07 16.11
CA GLY A 296 -20.39 -33.37 15.04
C GLY A 296 -20.62 -32.56 13.76
N GLU A 297 -21.35 -31.45 13.86
CA GLU A 297 -21.76 -30.63 12.72
C GLU A 297 -20.92 -29.35 12.57
N ILE A 298 -20.68 -28.93 11.33
CA ILE A 298 -20.04 -27.65 11.02
C ILE A 298 -21.10 -26.56 11.11
N VAL A 299 -20.90 -25.58 12.00
CA VAL A 299 -21.87 -24.49 12.26
C VAL A 299 -21.47 -23.15 11.65
N ALA A 300 -20.17 -22.96 11.37
CA ALA A 300 -19.65 -21.77 10.70
C ALA A 300 -18.31 -22.05 10.02
N CYS A 301 -17.97 -21.28 8.99
CA CYS A 301 -16.67 -21.40 8.33
C CYS A 301 -16.19 -20.11 7.67
N VAL A 302 -14.88 -20.06 7.41
CA VAL A 302 -14.22 -19.13 6.49
C VAL A 302 -13.29 -19.92 5.59
N THR A 303 -13.30 -19.66 4.30
CA THR A 303 -12.38 -20.22 3.31
C THR A 303 -11.50 -19.13 2.73
N PHE A 304 -10.23 -19.47 2.47
CA PHE A 304 -9.28 -18.59 1.83
C PHE A 304 -9.17 -18.90 0.34
N THR A 305 -8.99 -17.85 -0.47
CA THR A 305 -8.77 -17.94 -1.92
C THR A 305 -7.45 -17.27 -2.31
N GLY A 306 -6.90 -17.64 -3.47
CA GLY A 306 -5.62 -17.10 -3.95
C GLY A 306 -4.39 -17.81 -3.34
N GLN A 307 -3.54 -17.05 -2.65
CA GLN A 307 -2.22 -17.52 -2.17
C GLN A 307 -2.27 -18.35 -0.88
N VAL A 308 -3.31 -18.21 -0.06
CA VAL A 308 -3.44 -18.98 1.20
C VAL A 308 -4.08 -20.33 0.89
N GLN A 309 -3.24 -21.32 0.56
CA GLN A 309 -3.66 -22.70 0.27
C GLN A 309 -3.39 -23.67 1.42
N GLU A 310 -2.59 -23.24 2.40
CA GLU A 310 -2.19 -24.03 3.56
C GLU A 310 -2.23 -23.22 4.86
N ILE A 311 -2.91 -23.77 5.86
CA ILE A 311 -2.93 -23.32 7.25
C ILE A 311 -2.01 -24.24 8.06
N PHE A 312 -1.22 -23.66 8.94
CA PHE A 312 -0.34 -24.41 9.84
C PHE A 312 -1.00 -24.65 11.19
N SER A 313 -1.47 -23.60 11.86
CA SER A 313 -2.15 -23.67 13.15
C SER A 313 -3.27 -22.62 13.26
N VAL A 314 -4.19 -22.87 14.19
CA VAL A 314 -5.25 -21.93 14.60
C VAL A 314 -5.22 -21.77 16.11
N LEU A 315 -5.53 -20.58 16.59
CA LEU A 315 -5.55 -20.23 18.01
C LEU A 315 -6.63 -19.18 18.29
N LEU A 316 -7.38 -19.31 19.38
CA LEU A 316 -8.32 -18.29 19.82
C LEU A 316 -7.61 -17.19 20.63
N LEU A 317 -7.91 -15.93 20.29
CA LEU A 317 -7.50 -14.77 21.07
C LEU A 317 -8.69 -14.28 21.91
N PRO A 318 -8.50 -13.97 23.20
CA PRO A 318 -9.57 -13.53 24.10
C PRO A 318 -9.92 -12.03 23.91
N HIS A 319 -10.00 -11.59 22.66
CA HIS A 319 -10.24 -10.21 22.25
C HIS A 319 -11.10 -10.20 20.98
N ARG A 320 -12.03 -9.24 20.87
CA ARG A 320 -12.94 -9.09 19.73
C ARG A 320 -12.24 -8.51 18.52
N PHE A 321 -11.41 -7.51 18.73
CA PHE A 321 -10.75 -6.75 17.66
C PHE A 321 -9.26 -6.46 17.97
N PRO A 322 -8.44 -7.49 18.26
CA PRO A 322 -7.04 -7.29 18.59
C PRO A 322 -6.22 -6.89 17.37
N VAL A 323 -5.12 -6.17 17.59
CA VAL A 323 -4.05 -5.94 16.62
C VAL A 323 -2.76 -6.61 17.10
N ILE A 324 -1.93 -7.07 16.17
CA ILE A 324 -0.58 -7.59 16.43
C ILE A 324 0.39 -6.70 15.65
N LEU A 325 1.33 -6.07 16.33
CA LEU A 325 2.29 -5.16 15.72
C LEU A 325 3.54 -5.88 15.25
N ASP A 326 4.09 -5.46 14.12
CA ASP A 326 5.42 -5.89 13.69
C ASP A 326 6.52 -5.08 14.38
N LEU A 327 7.75 -5.56 14.37
CA LEU A 327 8.90 -4.98 15.08
C LEU A 327 9.20 -3.53 14.64
N ASP A 328 8.96 -3.22 13.37
CA ASP A 328 9.23 -1.91 12.78
C ASP A 328 8.08 -0.90 12.94
N ASP A 329 6.97 -1.32 13.55
CA ASP A 329 5.83 -0.44 13.80
C ASP A 329 6.24 0.73 14.73
N PRO A 330 5.92 2.00 14.40
CA PRO A 330 6.28 3.15 15.22
C PRO A 330 5.81 3.05 16.68
N LEU A 331 4.66 2.42 16.92
CA LEU A 331 4.12 2.23 18.27
C LEU A 331 4.98 1.29 19.11
N VAL A 332 5.74 0.37 18.50
CA VAL A 332 6.72 -0.45 19.23
C VAL A 332 7.82 0.43 19.84
N ARG A 333 8.24 1.47 19.12
CA ARG A 333 9.31 2.39 19.56
C ARG A 333 8.86 3.37 20.62
N SER A 334 7.59 3.80 20.57
CA SER A 334 7.02 4.79 21.50
C SER A 334 6.27 4.17 22.68
N SER A 335 6.04 2.86 22.70
CA SER A 335 5.26 2.18 23.75
C SER A 335 6.13 1.36 24.72
N TYR A 336 6.13 1.78 25.98
CA TYR A 336 6.89 1.15 27.05
C TYR A 336 6.00 0.26 27.93
N ALA A 337 6.49 -0.94 28.25
CA ALA A 337 5.88 -1.83 29.24
C ALA A 337 6.69 -1.75 30.54
N LEU A 338 6.09 -1.27 31.62
CA LEU A 338 6.75 -1.12 32.93
C LEU A 338 6.01 -1.94 34.00
N PRO A 339 6.70 -2.43 35.03
CA PRO A 339 6.05 -2.99 36.21
C PRO A 339 5.08 -1.99 36.85
N ASN A 340 3.99 -2.48 37.46
CA ASN A 340 2.96 -1.62 38.05
C ASN A 340 3.50 -0.61 39.06
N ALA A 341 4.53 -0.96 39.84
CA ALA A 341 5.17 -0.03 40.77
C ALA A 341 5.80 1.17 40.01
N ALA A 342 6.60 0.90 38.99
CA ALA A 342 7.22 1.95 38.17
C ALA A 342 6.19 2.80 37.42
N LEU A 343 5.07 2.22 36.96
CA LEU A 343 3.99 2.97 36.32
C LEU A 343 3.42 4.08 37.21
N THR A 344 3.41 3.90 38.53
CA THR A 344 2.93 4.94 39.47
C THR A 344 3.88 6.13 39.58
N GLU A 345 5.14 5.95 39.19
CA GLU A 345 6.19 6.99 39.23
C GLU A 345 6.39 7.67 37.87
N VAL A 346 5.71 7.21 36.81
CA VAL A 346 5.77 7.84 35.49
C VAL A 346 5.14 9.22 35.58
N ALA A 347 5.96 10.26 35.42
CA ALA A 347 5.50 11.63 35.31
C ALA A 347 4.50 11.72 34.15
N LYS A 348 3.31 12.26 34.42
CA LYS A 348 2.37 12.58 33.35
C LYS A 348 3.00 13.72 32.54
N PRO A 349 2.96 13.66 31.20
CA PRO A 349 3.48 14.76 30.41
C PRO A 349 2.74 16.04 30.82
N GLU A 350 3.46 17.16 30.86
CA GLU A 350 2.82 18.44 31.14
C GLU A 350 1.68 18.64 30.14
N ALA A 351 0.52 19.11 30.59
CA ALA A 351 -0.67 19.25 29.75
C ALA A 351 -0.40 19.94 28.39
N PRO A 352 0.48 20.97 28.28
CA PRO A 352 0.83 21.59 26.99
C PRO A 352 1.54 20.66 26.00
N LEU A 353 2.33 19.69 26.44
CA LEU A 353 2.96 18.71 25.53
C LEU A 353 1.92 17.74 24.94
N LEU A 354 0.98 17.28 25.76
CA LEU A 354 -0.13 16.43 25.31
C LEU A 354 -1.01 17.14 24.27
N THR A 355 -1.33 18.41 24.52
CA THR A 355 -2.13 19.20 23.58
C THR A 355 -1.37 19.46 22.27
N LEU A 356 -0.04 19.62 22.29
CA LEU A 356 0.77 19.74 21.07
C LEU A 356 0.73 18.46 20.24
N GLU A 357 0.94 17.30 20.86
CA GLU A 357 0.90 16.01 20.19
C GLU A 357 -0.48 15.74 19.57
N GLN A 358 -1.55 16.05 20.31
CA GLN A 358 -2.91 15.94 19.81
C GLN A 358 -3.16 16.88 18.62
N ALA A 359 -2.70 18.13 18.69
CA ALA A 359 -2.84 19.10 17.60
C ALA A 359 -2.12 18.62 16.33
N SER A 360 -0.89 18.10 16.46
CA SER A 360 -0.13 17.54 15.35
C SER A 360 -0.76 16.27 14.77
N LEU A 361 -1.35 15.41 15.60
CA LEU A 361 -2.09 14.24 15.13
C LEU A 361 -3.33 14.64 14.31
N CYS A 362 -4.12 15.60 14.81
CA CYS A 362 -5.27 16.14 14.07
C CYS A 362 -4.84 16.72 12.71
N HIS A 363 -3.74 17.48 12.68
CA HIS A 363 -3.20 18.07 11.46
C HIS A 363 -2.80 16.98 10.45
N ASN A 364 -2.01 15.99 10.86
CA ASN A 364 -1.57 14.89 9.98
C ASN A 364 -2.73 14.05 9.44
N ASN A 365 -3.85 13.96 10.17
CA ASN A 365 -5.06 13.26 9.75
C ASN A 365 -5.99 14.12 8.87
N GLY A 366 -5.62 15.37 8.58
CA GLY A 366 -6.42 16.30 7.76
C GLY A 366 -7.55 17.01 8.51
N ASP A 367 -7.69 16.82 9.83
CA ASP A 367 -8.63 17.60 10.66
C ASP A 367 -8.03 18.96 11.02
N LEU A 368 -7.91 19.81 10.00
CA LEU A 368 -7.27 21.13 10.09
C LEU A 368 -7.98 22.06 11.09
N ASN A 369 -9.32 21.99 11.16
CA ASN A 369 -10.10 22.82 12.08
C ASN A 369 -9.78 22.53 13.54
N THR A 370 -9.74 21.25 13.93
CA THR A 370 -9.39 20.84 15.30
C THR A 370 -7.93 21.16 15.60
N ALA A 371 -7.01 20.89 14.65
CA ALA A 371 -5.60 21.21 14.82
C ALA A 371 -5.36 22.71 15.10
N ILE A 372 -5.93 23.60 14.29
CA ILE A 372 -5.83 25.06 14.46
C ILE A 372 -6.36 25.51 15.82
N LYS A 373 -7.50 24.95 16.24
CA LYS A 373 -8.08 25.25 17.56
C LYS A 373 -7.11 24.89 18.68
N LEU A 374 -6.56 23.68 18.66
CA LEU A 374 -5.62 23.20 19.68
C LEU A 374 -4.31 24.01 19.69
N TYR A 375 -3.76 24.36 18.52
CA TYR A 375 -2.58 25.22 18.46
C TYR A 375 -2.83 26.63 19.03
N ARG A 376 -4.02 27.21 18.80
CA ARG A 376 -4.41 28.50 19.41
C ARG A 376 -4.56 28.41 20.93
N GLU A 377 -5.13 27.32 21.44
CA GLU A 377 -5.23 27.05 22.88
C GLU A 377 -3.83 26.95 23.52
N LEU A 378 -2.90 26.23 22.87
CA LEU A 378 -1.50 26.16 23.29
C LEU A 378 -0.83 27.52 23.36
N LEU A 379 -1.00 28.34 22.32
CA LEU A 379 -0.38 29.67 22.27
C LEU A 379 -1.05 30.66 23.23
N THR A 380 -2.29 30.43 23.65
CA THR A 380 -2.92 31.19 24.73
C THR A 380 -2.28 30.88 26.07
N ALA A 381 -1.99 29.60 26.34
CA ALA A 381 -1.31 29.16 27.56
C ALA A 381 0.19 29.46 27.57
N GLN A 382 0.84 29.34 26.41
CA GLN A 382 2.28 29.52 26.20
C GLN A 382 2.57 30.34 24.92
N PRO A 383 2.49 31.68 24.99
CA PRO A 383 2.65 32.54 23.81
C PRO A 383 3.98 32.41 23.07
N ASN A 384 5.04 31.96 23.76
CA ASN A 384 6.39 31.84 23.21
C ASN A 384 6.71 30.43 22.67
N MET A 385 5.72 29.54 22.58
CA MET A 385 5.91 28.18 22.08
C MET A 385 6.09 28.18 20.55
N LEU A 386 7.33 28.38 20.09
CA LEU A 386 7.66 28.59 18.69
C LEU A 386 7.17 27.46 17.77
N VAL A 387 7.29 26.21 18.19
CA VAL A 387 6.84 25.03 17.44
C VAL A 387 5.33 25.06 17.20
N ALA A 388 4.52 25.34 18.24
CA ALA A 388 3.07 25.44 18.09
C ALA A 388 2.66 26.59 17.16
N ARG A 389 3.40 27.72 17.20
CA ARG A 389 3.16 28.86 16.32
C ARG A 389 3.48 28.56 14.86
N TYR A 390 4.61 27.91 14.61
CA TYR A 390 4.98 27.46 13.28
C TYR A 390 3.92 26.50 12.72
N GLN A 391 3.53 25.48 13.49
CA GLN A 391 2.54 24.50 13.05
C GLN A 391 1.14 25.11 12.84
N LEU A 392 0.73 26.09 13.66
CA LEU A 392 -0.48 26.88 13.40
C LEU A 392 -0.41 27.59 12.03
N GLY A 393 0.74 28.20 11.72
CA GLY A 393 0.97 28.84 10.43
C GLY A 393 0.85 27.87 9.26
N ILE A 394 1.39 26.65 9.38
CA ILE A 394 1.25 25.61 8.35
C ILE A 394 -0.20 25.15 8.20
N ALA A 395 -0.88 24.83 9.30
CA ALA A 395 -2.27 24.38 9.26
C ALA A 395 -3.21 25.44 8.63
N LEU A 396 -2.96 26.73 8.90
CA LEU A 396 -3.68 27.83 8.25
C LEU A 396 -3.36 27.92 6.74
N ALA A 397 -2.11 27.67 6.34
CA ALA A 397 -1.73 27.64 4.94
C ALA A 397 -2.39 26.46 4.19
N ASP A 398 -2.48 25.30 4.80
CA ASP A 398 -3.17 24.12 4.23
C ASP A 398 -4.69 24.39 4.06
N MET A 399 -5.29 25.19 4.94
CA MET A 399 -6.65 25.71 4.79
C MET A 399 -6.77 26.88 3.80
N GLN A 400 -5.68 27.28 3.13
CA GLN A 400 -5.61 28.44 2.24
C GLN A 400 -5.98 29.77 2.92
N ALA A 401 -5.91 29.84 4.25
CA ALA A 401 -6.07 31.08 5.03
C ALA A 401 -4.75 31.88 4.99
N TRP A 402 -4.32 32.27 3.79
CA TRP A 402 -2.97 32.77 3.51
C TRP A 402 -2.55 33.97 4.38
N SER A 403 -3.45 34.92 4.59
CA SER A 403 -3.16 36.13 5.39
C SER A 403 -2.92 35.79 6.86
N ASP A 404 -3.71 34.88 7.42
CA ASP A 404 -3.57 34.44 8.82
C ASP A 404 -2.30 33.60 8.99
N ALA A 405 -2.01 32.72 8.04
CA ALA A 405 -0.76 31.95 8.01
C ALA A 405 0.47 32.86 7.97
N ILE A 406 0.46 33.89 7.13
CA ILE A 406 1.54 34.89 7.05
C ILE A 406 1.72 35.61 8.39
N ALA A 407 0.63 35.99 9.07
CA ALA A 407 0.71 36.67 10.36
C ALA A 407 1.45 35.82 11.41
N GLU A 408 1.13 34.53 11.50
CA GLU A 408 1.77 33.61 12.44
C GLU A 408 3.22 33.27 12.05
N LEU A 409 3.48 32.98 10.78
CA LEU A 409 4.83 32.66 10.30
C LEU A 409 5.77 33.86 10.38
N LYS A 410 5.27 35.10 10.23
CA LYS A 410 6.07 36.31 10.48
C LYS A 410 6.54 36.42 11.92
N GLN A 411 5.73 36.01 12.89
CA GLN A 411 6.16 35.96 14.29
C GLN A 411 7.24 34.90 14.51
N VAL A 412 7.14 33.76 13.83
CA VAL A 412 8.18 32.71 13.89
C VAL A 412 9.52 33.25 13.41
N VAL A 413 9.57 33.89 12.23
CA VAL A 413 10.82 34.46 11.70
C VAL A 413 11.25 35.75 12.40
N HIS A 414 10.36 36.42 13.13
CA HIS A 414 10.75 37.52 14.02
C HIS A 414 11.52 37.02 15.25
N ILE A 415 11.11 35.88 15.81
CA ILE A 415 11.77 35.24 16.95
C ILE A 415 13.05 34.51 16.51
N GLN A 416 12.98 33.79 15.38
CA GLN A 416 14.09 33.04 14.81
C GLN A 416 14.31 33.45 13.35
N ALA A 417 15.14 34.46 13.13
CA ALA A 417 15.38 35.06 11.81
C ALA A 417 15.96 34.11 10.75
N ASN A 418 16.56 32.99 11.15
CA ASN A 418 17.15 31.99 10.26
C ASN A 418 16.33 30.67 10.20
N HIS A 419 15.02 30.72 10.47
CA HIS A 419 14.15 29.55 10.37
C HIS A 419 13.78 29.27 8.90
N ALA A 420 14.52 28.38 8.26
CA ALA A 420 14.42 28.11 6.82
C ALA A 420 13.01 27.65 6.40
N GLU A 421 12.40 26.73 7.17
CA GLU A 421 11.09 26.16 6.89
C GLU A 421 9.98 27.22 7.01
N ALA A 422 10.04 28.10 8.01
CA ALA A 422 9.08 29.20 8.14
C ALA A 422 9.19 30.21 6.98
N HIS A 423 10.40 30.50 6.51
CA HIS A 423 10.60 31.32 5.32
C HIS A 423 10.09 30.65 4.05
N ASN A 424 10.32 29.35 3.86
CA ASN A 424 9.74 28.61 2.74
C ASN A 424 8.20 28.66 2.77
N SER A 425 7.59 28.45 3.93
CA SER A 425 6.15 28.50 4.10
C SER A 425 5.58 29.91 3.88
N LEU A 426 6.27 30.96 4.32
CA LEU A 426 5.93 32.35 3.95
C LEU A 426 5.96 32.53 2.43
N GLY A 427 6.97 31.99 1.76
CA GLY A 427 7.09 32.00 0.30
C GLY A 427 5.86 31.38 -0.38
N ILE A 428 5.43 30.21 0.09
CA ILE A 428 4.21 29.53 -0.39
C ILE A 428 2.97 30.39 -0.16
N CYS A 429 2.77 30.94 1.05
CA CYS A 429 1.60 31.76 1.34
C CYS A 429 1.56 33.05 0.49
N TYR A 430 2.70 33.69 0.29
CA TYR A 430 2.79 34.86 -0.60
C TYR A 430 2.50 34.51 -2.05
N ALA A 431 2.95 33.34 -2.53
CA ALA A 431 2.59 32.84 -3.85
C ALA A 431 1.08 32.56 -3.96
N GLY A 432 0.45 32.03 -2.90
CA GLY A 432 -1.00 31.84 -2.81
C GLY A 432 -1.81 33.14 -2.90
N LEU A 433 -1.24 34.26 -2.44
CA LEU A 433 -1.80 35.61 -2.60
C LEU A 433 -1.36 36.32 -3.90
N ASN A 434 -0.74 35.60 -4.83
CA ASN A 434 -0.17 36.16 -6.07
C ASN A 434 0.88 37.29 -5.83
N GLN A 435 1.49 37.35 -4.65
CA GLN A 435 2.54 38.31 -4.29
C GLN A 435 3.93 37.75 -4.64
N TRP A 436 4.18 37.58 -5.94
CA TRP A 436 5.31 36.80 -6.45
C TRP A 436 6.70 37.29 -6.00
N LEU A 437 6.93 38.60 -5.93
CA LEU A 437 8.21 39.15 -5.49
C LEU A 437 8.48 38.88 -4.01
N ALA A 438 7.43 38.96 -3.17
CA ALA A 438 7.53 38.63 -1.76
C ALA A 438 7.79 37.12 -1.57
N ALA A 439 7.15 36.28 -2.39
CA ALA A 439 7.39 34.85 -2.40
C ALA A 439 8.87 34.52 -2.70
N LEU A 440 9.41 35.07 -3.79
CA LEU A 440 10.83 34.89 -4.16
C LEU A 440 11.77 35.35 -3.06
N THR A 441 11.51 36.53 -2.46
CA THR A 441 12.32 37.05 -1.35
C THR A 441 12.39 36.07 -0.19
N HIS A 442 11.25 35.47 0.17
CA HIS A 442 11.20 34.52 1.28
C HIS A 442 11.81 33.16 0.94
N PHE A 443 11.71 32.69 -0.31
CA PHE A 443 12.48 31.52 -0.73
C PHE A 443 13.99 31.77 -0.70
N ASP A 444 14.45 32.96 -1.13
CA ASP A 444 15.86 33.34 -1.04
C ASP A 444 16.35 33.40 0.41
N LEU A 445 15.51 33.89 1.34
CA LEU A 445 15.82 33.88 2.78
C LEU A 445 15.86 32.46 3.36
N ALA A 446 14.98 31.57 2.92
CA ALA A 446 15.01 30.15 3.30
C ALA A 446 16.31 29.48 2.85
N ILE A 447 16.69 29.69 1.58
CA ILE A 447 17.92 29.16 0.98
C ILE A 447 19.16 29.77 1.64
N ALA A 448 19.15 31.05 1.99
CA ALA A 448 20.26 31.69 2.72
C ALA A 448 20.40 31.15 4.15
N SER A 449 19.31 30.69 4.77
CA SER A 449 19.31 30.10 6.11
C SER A 449 19.78 28.65 6.08
N ASP A 450 19.37 27.88 5.07
CA ASP A 450 19.85 26.53 4.77
C ASP A 450 20.05 26.36 3.26
N HIS A 451 21.32 26.39 2.86
CA HIS A 451 21.73 26.28 1.45
C HIS A 451 21.39 24.92 0.83
N GLN A 452 21.06 23.89 1.63
CA GLN A 452 20.70 22.56 1.14
C GLN A 452 19.19 22.32 1.16
N TYR A 453 18.38 23.34 1.48
CA TYR A 453 16.94 23.19 1.62
C TYR A 453 16.23 23.05 0.27
N ALA A 454 16.26 21.85 -0.29
CA ALA A 454 15.80 21.51 -1.63
C ALA A 454 14.36 21.94 -1.93
N LEU A 455 13.45 21.86 -0.94
CA LEU A 455 12.06 22.28 -1.11
C LEU A 455 11.93 23.78 -1.42
N ALA A 456 12.75 24.64 -0.79
CA ALA A 456 12.74 26.07 -1.07
C ALA A 456 13.22 26.39 -2.49
N HIS A 457 14.25 25.69 -2.97
CA HIS A 457 14.70 25.79 -4.36
C HIS A 457 13.62 25.37 -5.36
N VAL A 458 12.96 24.23 -5.13
CA VAL A 458 11.86 23.78 -6.00
C VAL A 458 10.70 24.77 -5.97
N ASN A 459 10.27 25.26 -4.80
CA ASN A 459 9.17 26.23 -4.74
C ASN A 459 9.52 27.56 -5.43
N LYS A 460 10.75 28.04 -5.25
CA LYS A 460 11.29 29.18 -5.99
C LYS A 460 11.26 28.95 -7.50
N SER A 461 11.66 27.76 -7.95
CA SER A 461 11.67 27.40 -9.36
C SER A 461 10.30 27.56 -10.00
N LEU A 462 9.24 27.08 -9.34
CA LEU A 462 7.87 27.15 -9.85
C LEU A 462 7.40 28.60 -9.98
N VAL A 463 7.75 29.47 -9.02
CA VAL A 463 7.42 30.90 -9.12
C VAL A 463 8.21 31.57 -10.24
N LEU A 464 9.51 31.28 -10.39
CA LEU A 464 10.32 31.80 -11.49
C LEU A 464 9.78 31.38 -12.86
N LEU A 465 9.42 30.10 -13.02
CA LEU A 465 8.80 29.58 -14.22
C LEU A 465 7.47 30.29 -14.51
N LYS A 466 6.62 30.48 -13.49
CA LYS A 466 5.32 31.16 -13.64
C LYS A 466 5.46 32.64 -14.05
N LEU A 467 6.56 33.28 -13.66
CA LEU A 467 6.94 34.63 -14.07
C LEU A 467 7.65 34.68 -15.44
N GLY A 468 7.83 33.55 -16.13
CA GLY A 468 8.52 33.48 -17.43
C GLY A 468 10.06 33.53 -17.34
N ARG A 469 10.64 33.48 -16.13
CA ARG A 469 12.10 33.44 -15.90
C ARG A 469 12.63 32.01 -16.06
N TYR A 470 12.46 31.44 -17.25
CA TYR A 470 12.67 30.01 -17.52
C TYR A 470 14.08 29.52 -17.22
N ARG A 471 15.12 30.26 -17.65
CA ARG A 471 16.51 29.87 -17.39
C ARG A 471 16.80 29.67 -15.90
N GLU A 472 16.38 30.63 -15.08
CA GLU A 472 16.58 30.59 -13.63
C GLU A 472 15.66 29.54 -12.99
N GLY A 473 14.40 29.48 -13.41
CA GLY A 473 13.44 28.49 -12.93
C GLY A 473 13.92 27.07 -13.16
N PHE A 474 14.33 26.70 -14.37
CA PHE A 474 14.81 25.34 -14.64
C PHE A 474 16.12 25.01 -13.91
N ALA A 475 16.99 26.01 -13.66
CA ALA A 475 18.18 25.80 -12.84
C ALA A 475 17.83 25.46 -11.39
N GLU A 476 16.91 26.21 -10.78
CA GLU A 476 16.44 25.93 -9.42
C GLU A 476 15.65 24.61 -9.33
N TYR A 477 14.97 24.22 -10.41
CA TYR A 477 14.21 22.96 -10.48
C TYR A 477 15.08 21.70 -10.44
N GLU A 478 16.39 21.79 -10.73
CA GLU A 478 17.31 20.66 -10.58
C GLU A 478 17.47 20.23 -9.11
N TRP A 479 17.12 21.08 -8.15
CA TRP A 479 17.11 20.71 -6.73
C TRP A 479 16.05 19.68 -6.36
N ARG A 480 15.13 19.34 -7.28
CA ARG A 480 14.14 18.27 -7.07
C ARG A 480 14.78 16.94 -6.69
N TRP A 481 15.99 16.66 -7.19
CA TRP A 481 16.73 15.42 -6.91
C TRP A 481 17.16 15.27 -5.44
N GLN A 482 17.16 16.36 -4.67
CA GLN A 482 17.45 16.35 -3.23
C GLN A 482 16.18 16.34 -2.37
N THR A 483 14.99 16.32 -2.98
CA THR A 483 13.72 16.22 -2.23
C THR A 483 13.38 14.76 -1.91
N PRO A 484 12.61 14.49 -0.83
CA PRO A 484 12.20 13.13 -0.47
C PRO A 484 11.52 12.34 -1.60
N ALA A 485 10.79 13.02 -2.50
CA ALA A 485 10.09 12.39 -3.62
C ALA A 485 11.04 11.74 -4.66
N PHE A 486 12.27 12.24 -4.79
CA PHE A 486 13.25 11.76 -5.77
C PHE A 486 14.52 11.16 -5.13
N GLN A 487 14.61 11.20 -3.80
CA GLN A 487 15.74 10.66 -3.05
C GLN A 487 15.88 9.14 -3.30
N GLY A 488 17.11 8.70 -3.59
CA GLY A 488 17.41 7.28 -3.87
C GLY A 488 17.35 6.88 -5.35
N GLN A 489 16.88 7.76 -6.25
CA GLN A 489 16.97 7.52 -7.69
C GLN A 489 18.42 7.72 -8.17
N THR A 490 19.15 6.62 -8.36
CA THR A 490 20.52 6.64 -8.87
C THR A 490 20.60 5.92 -10.21
N TRP A 491 21.42 6.45 -11.11
CA TRP A 491 21.68 5.84 -12.41
C TRP A 491 23.15 5.39 -12.45
N PRO A 492 23.44 4.18 -12.97
CA PRO A 492 24.80 3.64 -13.04
C PRO A 492 25.64 4.28 -14.16
N LYS A 493 25.19 5.38 -14.75
CA LYS A 493 25.79 6.08 -15.88
C LYS A 493 25.95 7.57 -15.55
N PRO A 494 26.98 8.24 -16.08
CA PRO A 494 27.20 9.67 -15.86
C PRO A 494 26.02 10.49 -16.39
N LYS A 495 25.69 11.58 -15.67
CA LYS A 495 24.65 12.52 -16.08
C LYS A 495 25.21 13.50 -17.12
N TRP A 496 24.52 13.64 -18.25
CA TRP A 496 24.84 14.67 -19.24
C TRP A 496 24.52 16.05 -18.67
N SER A 497 25.45 16.99 -18.80
CA SER A 497 25.35 18.35 -18.26
C SER A 497 25.45 19.43 -19.35
N GLY A 498 25.32 19.04 -20.62
CA GLY A 498 25.35 19.95 -21.77
C GLY A 498 26.69 20.05 -22.49
N GLU A 499 27.69 19.27 -22.07
CA GLU A 499 28.93 19.07 -22.80
C GLU A 499 28.71 18.46 -24.19
N ASP A 500 29.71 18.57 -25.07
CA ASP A 500 29.65 17.97 -26.41
C ASP A 500 29.71 16.44 -26.33
N ILE A 501 28.66 15.80 -26.83
CA ILE A 501 28.48 14.36 -26.81
C ILE A 501 28.22 13.81 -28.22
N SER A 502 28.69 14.50 -29.28
CA SER A 502 28.41 14.16 -30.68
C SER A 502 28.77 12.72 -31.08
N GLU A 503 29.71 12.10 -30.35
CA GLU A 503 30.16 10.72 -30.56
C GLU A 503 29.57 9.69 -29.57
N GLN A 504 28.79 10.15 -28.59
CA GLN A 504 28.26 9.32 -27.50
C GLN A 504 26.75 9.05 -27.65
N THR A 505 26.31 7.97 -27.01
CA THR A 505 24.89 7.58 -26.93
C THR A 505 24.26 8.17 -25.67
N LEU A 506 23.24 9.02 -25.86
CA LEU A 506 22.46 9.64 -24.80
C LEU A 506 21.18 8.86 -24.53
N LEU A 507 20.95 8.48 -23.28
CA LEU A 507 19.64 8.07 -22.81
C LEU A 507 18.91 9.26 -22.17
N VAL A 508 17.77 9.65 -22.72
CA VAL A 508 16.80 10.51 -22.03
C VAL A 508 15.73 9.65 -21.37
N PHE A 509 15.64 9.68 -20.05
CA PHE A 509 14.62 8.94 -19.32
C PHE A 509 13.49 9.84 -18.84
N VAL A 510 12.29 9.28 -18.67
CA VAL A 510 11.11 10.03 -18.23
C VAL A 510 10.85 9.79 -16.75
N GLU A 511 10.72 10.88 -16.01
CA GLU A 511 10.52 10.86 -14.56
C GLU A 511 9.09 11.23 -14.12
N GLN A 512 8.21 11.56 -15.07
CA GLN A 512 7.04 12.42 -14.83
C GLN A 512 5.80 12.00 -15.65
N THR A 513 4.70 12.74 -15.51
CA THR A 513 3.38 12.39 -16.09
C THR A 513 3.36 12.45 -17.63
N ALA A 514 2.35 11.84 -18.25
CA ALA A 514 2.17 11.88 -19.71
C ALA A 514 2.12 13.31 -20.27
N SER A 515 1.51 14.24 -19.53
CA SER A 515 1.45 15.68 -19.85
C SER A 515 2.84 16.30 -20.02
N GLU A 516 3.72 16.05 -19.05
CA GLU A 516 5.09 16.55 -19.05
C GLU A 516 5.93 15.92 -20.16
N ILE A 517 5.75 14.61 -20.37
CA ILE A 517 6.40 13.90 -21.47
C ILE A 517 6.02 14.51 -22.82
N ILE A 518 4.73 14.71 -23.08
CA ILE A 518 4.24 15.30 -24.35
C ILE A 518 4.72 16.74 -24.50
N GLN A 519 4.72 17.54 -23.43
CA GLN A 519 5.19 18.92 -23.48
C GLN A 519 6.68 19.00 -23.81
N PHE A 520 7.52 18.25 -23.09
CA PHE A 520 8.99 18.31 -23.20
C PHE A 520 9.54 17.49 -24.37
N ALA A 521 8.73 16.62 -25.00
CA ALA A 521 9.12 15.90 -26.21
C ALA A 521 9.66 16.80 -27.33
N ARG A 522 9.23 18.07 -27.37
CA ARG A 522 9.77 19.08 -28.31
C ARG A 522 11.27 19.32 -28.18
N LEU A 523 11.84 19.10 -26.99
CA LEU A 523 13.26 19.31 -26.70
C LEU A 523 14.12 18.11 -27.10
N LEU A 524 13.49 16.94 -27.31
CA LEU A 524 14.19 15.71 -27.70
C LEU A 524 14.89 15.87 -29.05
N ALA A 525 14.28 16.58 -30.01
CA ALA A 525 14.91 16.88 -31.29
C ALA A 525 16.19 17.72 -31.13
N LEU A 526 16.19 18.70 -30.21
CA LEU A 526 17.38 19.49 -29.91
C LEU A 526 18.48 18.65 -29.27
N ALA A 527 18.12 17.73 -28.36
CA ALA A 527 19.05 16.80 -27.76
C ALA A 527 19.63 15.81 -28.79
N ALA A 528 18.80 15.31 -29.72
CA ALA A 528 19.22 14.39 -30.78
C ALA A 528 20.34 14.98 -31.65
N HIS A 529 20.33 16.30 -31.89
CA HIS A 529 21.40 16.99 -32.62
C HIS A 529 22.72 17.13 -31.85
N ARG A 530 22.76 16.82 -30.56
CA ARG A 530 23.95 16.93 -29.71
C ARG A 530 24.66 15.60 -29.48
N CYS A 531 24.05 14.48 -29.85
CA CYS A 531 24.56 13.13 -29.60
C CYS A 531 24.64 12.29 -30.87
N LYS A 532 25.46 11.24 -30.85
CA LYS A 532 25.52 10.25 -31.94
C LYS A 532 24.21 9.49 -32.09
N GLN A 533 23.63 9.12 -30.94
CA GLN A 533 22.38 8.38 -30.87
C GLN A 533 21.60 8.78 -29.62
N LEU A 534 20.32 9.13 -29.83
CA LEU A 534 19.37 9.39 -28.75
C LEU A 534 18.51 8.14 -28.51
N ILE A 535 18.47 7.68 -27.27
CA ILE A 535 17.54 6.68 -26.77
C ILE A 535 16.58 7.38 -25.81
N VAL A 536 15.28 7.14 -25.96
CA VAL A 536 14.27 7.70 -25.04
C VAL A 536 13.55 6.56 -24.33
N THR A 537 13.39 6.64 -23.01
CA THR A 537 12.49 5.70 -22.31
C THR A 537 11.11 6.28 -22.14
N GLY A 538 10.07 5.46 -22.24
CA GLY A 538 8.71 5.90 -21.93
C GLY A 538 7.78 4.75 -21.53
N PRO A 539 6.61 5.04 -20.96
CA PRO A 539 5.58 4.04 -20.76
C PRO A 539 5.10 3.50 -22.11
N GLU A 540 4.69 2.24 -22.13
CA GLU A 540 4.29 1.52 -23.35
C GLU A 540 3.18 2.26 -24.12
N SER A 541 2.24 2.90 -23.41
CA SER A 541 1.13 3.67 -23.98
C SER A 541 1.54 4.93 -24.75
N LEU A 542 2.74 5.49 -24.50
CA LEU A 542 3.26 6.68 -25.21
C LEU A 542 4.24 6.33 -26.33
N LYS A 543 4.78 5.10 -26.35
CA LYS A 543 5.80 4.66 -27.33
C LYS A 543 5.35 4.85 -28.79
N PRO A 544 4.11 4.50 -29.21
CA PRO A 544 3.66 4.74 -30.58
C PRO A 544 3.63 6.21 -30.95
N LEU A 545 3.25 7.09 -30.02
CA LEU A 545 3.14 8.53 -30.25
C LEU A 545 4.52 9.20 -30.34
N LEU A 546 5.41 8.91 -29.40
CA LEU A 546 6.73 9.56 -29.34
C LEU A 546 7.64 9.16 -30.52
N THR A 547 7.43 7.98 -31.12
CA THR A 547 8.17 7.54 -32.32
C THR A 547 7.88 8.43 -33.53
N LEU A 548 6.80 9.21 -33.48
CA LEU A 548 6.40 10.14 -34.55
C LEU A 548 7.07 11.51 -34.41
N VAL A 549 7.81 11.77 -33.32
CA VAL A 549 8.61 12.99 -33.18
C VAL A 549 9.82 12.92 -34.11
N VAL A 550 10.02 13.94 -34.93
CA VAL A 550 11.16 14.04 -35.85
C VAL A 550 12.48 13.93 -35.08
N GLY A 551 13.37 13.05 -35.55
CA GLY A 551 14.67 12.80 -34.93
C GLY A 551 14.66 11.76 -33.81
N ILE A 552 13.50 11.20 -33.46
CA ILE A 552 13.38 10.11 -32.48
C ILE A 552 13.06 8.80 -33.20
N ASN A 553 13.99 7.85 -33.18
CA ASN A 553 13.83 6.55 -33.83
C ASN A 553 14.11 5.36 -32.89
N ASN A 554 14.47 5.62 -31.63
CA ASN A 554 14.86 4.59 -30.67
C ASN A 554 14.19 4.82 -29.31
N ILE A 555 12.94 4.38 -29.20
CA ILE A 555 12.16 4.46 -27.96
C ILE A 555 12.07 3.08 -27.33
N LYS A 556 12.40 3.01 -26.05
CA LYS A 556 12.49 1.77 -25.29
C LYS A 556 11.64 1.83 -24.02
N THR A 557 11.13 0.68 -23.59
CA THR A 557 10.70 0.52 -22.20
C THR A 557 11.94 0.30 -21.32
N PHE A 558 11.81 0.46 -20.00
CA PHE A 558 12.93 0.22 -19.08
C PHE A 558 13.48 -1.22 -19.21
N ALA A 559 12.61 -2.20 -19.46
CA ALA A 559 12.99 -3.61 -19.66
C ALA A 559 13.76 -3.87 -20.98
N GLU A 560 13.62 -3.00 -21.97
CA GLU A 560 14.30 -3.10 -23.28
C GLU A 560 15.68 -2.42 -23.28
N LEU A 561 16.07 -1.76 -22.19
CA LEU A 561 17.34 -1.04 -22.10
C LEU A 561 18.52 -1.99 -22.02
N ASN A 562 19.51 -1.73 -22.86
CA ASN A 562 20.84 -2.29 -22.72
C ASN A 562 21.76 -1.17 -22.19
N LEU A 563 22.08 -1.21 -20.90
CA LEU A 563 22.89 -0.19 -20.25
C LEU A 563 24.32 -0.15 -20.80
N ASP A 564 24.86 -1.24 -21.34
CA ASP A 564 26.22 -1.26 -21.89
C ASP A 564 26.33 -0.43 -23.18
N ALA A 565 25.21 -0.19 -23.87
CA ALA A 565 25.15 0.64 -25.07
C ALA A 565 24.90 2.13 -24.77
N ILE A 566 24.83 2.52 -23.50
CA ILE A 566 24.56 3.90 -23.06
C ILE A 566 25.81 4.50 -22.45
N ASP A 567 26.19 5.69 -22.91
CA ASP A 567 27.36 6.42 -22.41
C ASP A 567 26.96 7.40 -21.31
N VAL A 568 25.92 8.21 -21.57
CA VAL A 568 25.42 9.27 -20.67
C VAL A 568 23.90 9.24 -20.53
N VAL A 569 23.38 9.72 -19.40
CA VAL A 569 21.93 9.78 -19.11
C VAL A 569 21.46 11.19 -18.80
N CYS A 570 20.21 11.49 -19.11
CA CYS A 570 19.56 12.77 -18.80
C CYS A 570 18.08 12.55 -18.44
N PRO A 571 17.58 13.12 -17.34
CA PRO A 571 16.14 13.22 -17.11
C PRO A 571 15.48 14.14 -18.17
N LEU A 572 14.25 13.86 -18.59
CA LEU A 572 13.59 14.61 -19.66
C LEU A 572 13.42 16.09 -19.30
N LEU A 573 13.02 16.40 -18.06
CA LEU A 573 12.76 17.80 -17.68
C LEU A 573 14.06 18.59 -17.52
N SER A 574 15.18 17.91 -17.20
CA SER A 574 16.50 18.54 -17.11
C SER A 574 17.00 19.05 -18.47
N LEU A 575 16.44 18.60 -19.60
CA LEU A 575 16.78 19.13 -20.92
C LEU A 575 16.52 20.63 -21.02
N ALA A 576 15.49 21.17 -20.37
CA ALA A 576 15.23 22.60 -20.43
C ALA A 576 16.33 23.43 -19.74
N HIS A 577 16.88 22.91 -18.64
CA HIS A 577 18.03 23.51 -17.98
C HIS A 577 19.31 23.37 -18.83
N ILE A 578 19.62 22.16 -19.28
CA ILE A 578 20.84 21.83 -20.03
C ILE A 578 20.91 22.59 -21.36
N LEU A 579 19.79 22.70 -22.06
CA LEU A 579 19.69 23.44 -23.33
C LEU A 579 19.50 24.94 -23.13
N ALA A 580 19.50 25.42 -21.88
CA ALA A 580 19.34 26.82 -21.51
C ALA A 580 18.08 27.46 -22.14
N ILE A 581 16.95 26.76 -22.04
CA ILE A 581 15.68 27.20 -22.61
C ILE A 581 15.18 28.45 -21.89
N GLU A 582 14.87 29.46 -22.68
CA GLU A 582 14.23 30.71 -22.29
C GLU A 582 12.86 30.80 -22.97
N LEU A 583 12.00 31.68 -22.49
CA LEU A 583 10.70 31.91 -23.11
C LEU A 583 10.83 32.32 -24.60
N THR A 584 11.88 33.06 -24.94
CA THR A 584 12.21 33.53 -26.30
C THR A 584 12.88 32.48 -27.17
N THR A 585 13.50 31.46 -26.57
CA THR A 585 14.22 30.39 -27.29
C THR A 585 13.44 29.07 -27.33
N LEU A 586 12.22 29.08 -26.79
CA LEU A 586 11.32 27.94 -26.87
C LEU A 586 11.07 27.59 -28.36
N PRO A 587 11.30 26.33 -28.79
CA PRO A 587 11.13 25.95 -30.18
C PRO A 587 9.72 26.30 -30.69
N PRO A 588 9.58 27.13 -31.73
CA PRO A 588 8.28 27.64 -32.17
C PRO A 588 7.48 26.63 -32.99
N TYR A 589 8.08 25.50 -33.37
CA TYR A 589 7.49 24.57 -34.32
C TYR A 589 6.36 23.77 -33.69
N THR A 590 5.14 24.08 -34.14
CA THR A 590 3.93 23.31 -33.88
C THR A 590 3.26 23.08 -35.24
N PRO A 591 2.88 21.83 -35.60
CA PRO A 591 2.96 20.62 -34.80
C PRO A 591 4.38 20.04 -34.69
N TYR A 592 4.70 19.44 -33.53
CA TYR A 592 5.88 18.59 -33.34
C TYR A 592 5.52 17.12 -33.09
N LEU A 593 4.23 16.82 -32.98
CA LEU A 593 3.66 15.47 -33.06
C LEU A 593 2.77 15.38 -34.30
N CYS A 594 2.75 14.22 -34.95
CA CYS A 594 1.87 13.93 -36.07
C CYS A 594 1.15 12.58 -35.89
N CYS A 595 0.13 12.33 -36.70
CA CYS A 595 -0.56 11.04 -36.77
C CYS A 595 -0.13 10.28 -38.02
N THR A 596 -0.13 8.95 -37.97
CA THR A 596 0.22 8.12 -39.14
C THR A 596 -0.86 8.19 -40.22
N PRO A 597 -0.52 8.04 -41.52
CA PRO A 597 -1.50 8.09 -42.62
C PRO A 597 -2.59 7.00 -42.57
N SER A 598 -2.33 5.87 -41.91
CA SER A 598 -3.24 4.72 -41.78
C SER A 598 -4.18 4.79 -40.58
N THR A 599 -4.46 5.99 -40.09
CA THR A 599 -5.24 6.22 -38.88
C THR A 599 -6.71 5.79 -39.06
N PRO A 600 -7.31 5.03 -38.12
CA PRO A 600 -8.73 4.68 -38.16
C PRO A 600 -9.64 5.91 -38.18
N LEU A 601 -10.77 5.83 -38.88
CA LEU A 601 -11.79 6.87 -38.83
C LEU A 601 -12.60 6.72 -37.53
N TYR A 602 -12.37 7.62 -36.58
CA TYR A 602 -13.09 7.66 -35.30
C TYR A 602 -14.27 8.63 -35.35
N VAL A 603 -14.17 9.68 -36.16
CA VAL A 603 -15.20 10.71 -36.28
C VAL A 603 -15.90 10.60 -37.63
N LYS A 604 -17.23 10.44 -37.60
CA LYS A 604 -18.03 10.40 -38.83
C LYS A 604 -18.01 11.77 -39.53
N PRO A 605 -17.99 11.83 -40.87
CA PRO A 605 -18.18 13.08 -41.61
C PRO A 605 -19.49 13.76 -41.18
N SER A 606 -19.43 15.06 -40.88
CA SER A 606 -20.57 15.86 -40.45
C SER A 606 -20.53 17.25 -41.09
N GLN A 607 -21.70 17.85 -41.27
CA GLN A 607 -21.87 19.27 -41.63
C GLN A 607 -21.77 20.19 -40.40
N GLN A 608 -21.89 19.62 -39.20
CA GLN A 608 -21.69 20.32 -37.92
C GLN A 608 -20.20 20.43 -37.59
N ARG A 609 -19.83 21.46 -36.81
CA ARG A 609 -18.47 21.56 -36.24
C ARG A 609 -18.23 20.43 -35.26
N ARG A 610 -17.14 19.68 -35.40
CA ARG A 610 -16.80 18.54 -34.53
C ARG A 610 -15.90 19.03 -33.41
N ILE A 611 -16.43 19.05 -32.19
CA ILE A 611 -15.73 19.65 -31.04
C ILE A 611 -15.48 18.59 -29.97
N GLY A 612 -14.21 18.46 -29.57
CA GLY A 612 -13.78 17.58 -28.48
C GLY A 612 -13.83 18.28 -27.13
N LEU A 613 -14.25 17.57 -26.07
CA LEU A 613 -14.39 18.12 -24.73
C LEU A 613 -13.71 17.25 -23.67
N CYS A 614 -12.93 17.87 -22.78
CA CYS A 614 -12.44 17.25 -21.53
C CYS A 614 -12.58 18.27 -20.38
N TRP A 615 -13.37 17.93 -19.36
CA TRP A 615 -13.84 18.89 -18.35
C TRP A 615 -13.18 18.71 -16.98
N SER A 616 -12.43 17.63 -16.77
CA SER A 616 -11.70 17.37 -15.53
C SER A 616 -10.29 16.86 -15.82
N PRO A 617 -9.27 17.27 -15.05
CA PRO A 617 -7.98 16.59 -15.07
C PRO A 617 -8.16 15.11 -14.72
N PHE A 618 -7.26 14.27 -15.21
CA PHE A 618 -7.27 12.84 -14.91
C PHE A 618 -6.85 12.59 -13.46
N ASN A 619 -7.71 11.93 -12.69
CA ASN A 619 -7.46 11.55 -11.30
C ASN A 619 -6.59 10.28 -11.25
N ASP A 620 -5.35 10.39 -10.76
CA ASP A 620 -4.71 9.24 -10.12
C ASP A 620 -5.13 9.18 -8.64
N GLU A 621 -5.03 8.00 -8.02
CA GLU A 621 -5.50 7.79 -6.64
C GLU A 621 -4.72 8.60 -5.58
N PHE A 622 -3.62 9.29 -5.95
CA PHE A 622 -2.70 9.98 -5.05
C PHE A 622 -2.81 11.51 -5.08
N ASN A 623 -3.40 12.10 -6.13
CA ASN A 623 -3.57 13.55 -6.25
C ASN A 623 -5.02 13.90 -6.64
N ARG A 624 -5.93 13.86 -5.66
CA ARG A 624 -7.29 14.43 -5.84
C ARG A 624 -7.19 15.95 -5.86
N LEU A 625 -7.13 16.53 -7.06
CA LEU A 625 -7.62 17.88 -7.27
C LEU A 625 -9.14 17.77 -7.46
N GLU A 626 -9.91 18.57 -6.72
CA GLU A 626 -11.37 18.63 -6.86
C GLU A 626 -11.74 18.84 -8.34
N PRO A 627 -12.79 18.17 -8.86
CA PRO A 627 -13.25 18.40 -10.21
C PRO A 627 -13.54 19.89 -10.39
N VAL A 628 -12.94 20.47 -11.43
CA VAL A 628 -13.07 21.89 -11.74
C VAL A 628 -14.54 22.29 -11.87
N GLN A 629 -15.42 21.35 -12.28
CA GLN A 629 -16.86 21.58 -12.37
C GLN A 629 -17.66 20.27 -12.46
N ALA A 630 -18.92 20.29 -12.04
CA ALA A 630 -19.89 19.25 -12.37
C ALA A 630 -20.33 19.36 -13.85
N LEU A 631 -20.22 18.27 -14.60
CA LEU A 631 -20.65 18.19 -16.01
C LEU A 631 -22.12 18.58 -16.21
N SER A 632 -22.95 18.49 -15.17
CA SER A 632 -24.35 18.91 -15.17
C SER A 632 -24.57 20.39 -15.50
N ASP A 633 -23.57 21.25 -15.32
CA ASP A 633 -23.68 22.68 -15.61
C ASP A 633 -23.50 23.03 -17.10
N TRP A 634 -23.11 22.05 -17.93
CA TRP A 634 -22.76 22.25 -19.34
C TRP A 634 -23.95 22.18 -20.29
N GLN A 635 -25.19 22.18 -19.78
CA GLN A 635 -26.41 22.01 -20.59
C GLN A 635 -26.51 23.02 -21.73
N ALA A 636 -26.20 24.29 -21.46
CA ALA A 636 -26.25 25.35 -22.46
C ALA A 636 -25.25 25.13 -23.62
N VAL A 637 -24.09 24.53 -23.31
CA VAL A 637 -23.06 24.17 -24.29
C VAL A 637 -23.53 23.00 -25.16
N PHE A 638 -24.06 21.95 -24.53
CA PHE A 638 -24.51 20.76 -25.26
C PHE A 638 -25.75 20.99 -26.14
N ASN A 639 -26.57 22.00 -25.83
CA ASN A 639 -27.76 22.34 -26.63
C ASN A 639 -27.46 23.08 -27.95
N LEU A 640 -26.19 23.41 -28.24
CA LEU A 640 -25.80 24.04 -29.51
C LEU A 640 -25.97 23.07 -30.70
N THR A 641 -26.92 23.38 -31.59
CA THR A 641 -27.33 22.48 -32.70
C THR A 641 -26.36 22.47 -33.88
N ASN A 642 -25.43 23.42 -33.95
CA ASN A 642 -24.40 23.52 -34.99
C ASN A 642 -23.10 22.76 -34.64
N VAL A 643 -23.10 21.99 -33.56
CA VAL A 643 -21.93 21.25 -33.05
C VAL A 643 -22.23 19.75 -32.93
N ALA A 644 -21.27 18.93 -33.34
CA ALA A 644 -21.20 17.51 -33.03
C ALA A 644 -20.18 17.31 -31.90
N TRP A 645 -20.67 16.93 -30.72
CA TRP A 645 -19.85 16.81 -29.51
C TRP A 645 -19.15 15.45 -29.40
N HIS A 646 -17.89 15.48 -28.98
CA HIS A 646 -17.06 14.30 -28.71
C HIS A 646 -16.42 14.42 -27.32
N SER A 647 -16.60 13.41 -26.48
CA SER A 647 -15.87 13.29 -25.21
C SER A 647 -14.42 12.90 -25.47
N LEU A 648 -13.52 13.52 -24.70
CA LEU A 648 -12.11 13.17 -24.58
C LEU A 648 -11.75 12.91 -23.10
N GLN A 649 -12.74 12.85 -22.22
CA GLN A 649 -12.53 12.65 -20.79
C GLN A 649 -12.18 11.18 -20.52
N PRO A 650 -11.02 10.89 -19.91
CA PRO A 650 -10.70 9.52 -19.56
C PRO A 650 -11.58 9.05 -18.39
N SER A 651 -12.13 7.85 -18.52
CA SER A 651 -12.94 7.15 -17.49
C SER A 651 -14.04 7.98 -16.82
N PRO A 652 -15.05 8.48 -17.55
CA PRO A 652 -16.16 9.23 -16.96
C PRO A 652 -16.94 8.39 -15.93
N THR A 653 -17.40 9.02 -14.85
CA THR A 653 -18.25 8.39 -13.83
C THR A 653 -19.61 7.98 -14.40
N PRO A 654 -20.36 7.07 -13.76
CA PRO A 654 -21.70 6.68 -14.21
C PRO A 654 -22.68 7.86 -14.34
N ALA A 655 -22.55 8.87 -13.48
CA ALA A 655 -23.35 10.10 -13.54
C ALA A 655 -23.00 10.92 -14.79
N GLU A 656 -21.72 11.08 -15.10
CA GLU A 656 -21.26 11.78 -16.30
C GLU A 656 -21.65 11.05 -17.58
N LEU A 657 -21.51 9.72 -17.63
CA LEU A 657 -21.96 8.90 -18.77
C LEU A 657 -23.45 9.08 -19.08
N SER A 658 -24.27 9.25 -18.03
CA SER A 658 -25.70 9.53 -18.18
C SER A 658 -25.96 10.88 -18.85
N VAL A 659 -25.18 11.91 -18.50
CA VAL A 659 -25.23 13.24 -19.13
C VAL A 659 -24.79 13.16 -20.59
N LEU A 660 -23.66 12.49 -20.88
CA LEU A 660 -23.16 12.32 -22.24
C LEU A 660 -24.19 11.61 -23.14
N THR A 661 -24.83 10.57 -22.62
CA THR A 661 -25.88 9.82 -23.34
C THR A 661 -27.10 10.69 -23.61
N HIS A 662 -27.56 11.46 -22.60
CA HIS A 662 -28.72 12.34 -22.72
C HIS A 662 -28.54 13.38 -23.82
N TYR A 663 -27.36 14.00 -23.90
CA TYR A 663 -27.02 15.01 -24.91
C TYR A 663 -26.41 14.45 -26.20
N GLN A 664 -26.41 13.12 -26.39
CA GLN A 664 -25.87 12.44 -27.56
C GLN A 664 -24.39 12.79 -27.86
N VAL A 665 -23.59 13.02 -26.82
CA VAL A 665 -22.15 13.25 -26.93
C VAL A 665 -21.47 11.93 -27.27
N ASN A 666 -20.71 11.90 -28.37
CA ASN A 666 -19.96 10.71 -28.78
C ASN A 666 -18.83 10.44 -27.77
N HIS A 667 -18.84 9.29 -27.12
CA HIS A 667 -17.84 8.93 -26.11
C HIS A 667 -17.18 7.58 -26.44
N GLN A 668 -16.22 7.61 -27.37
CA GLN A 668 -15.50 6.43 -27.86
C GLN A 668 -14.06 6.33 -27.30
N GLU A 669 -13.65 7.31 -26.50
CA GLU A 669 -12.34 7.40 -25.87
C GLU A 669 -12.04 6.22 -24.95
N SER A 670 -13.07 5.60 -24.36
CA SER A 670 -12.97 4.40 -23.52
C SER A 670 -12.49 3.15 -24.27
N ALA A 671 -12.59 3.15 -25.60
CA ALA A 671 -12.12 2.07 -26.46
C ALA A 671 -10.68 2.28 -26.98
N LEU A 672 -10.02 3.39 -26.60
CA LEU A 672 -8.65 3.69 -27.02
C LEU A 672 -7.66 3.02 -26.08
N HIS A 673 -6.59 2.45 -26.65
CA HIS A 673 -5.60 1.67 -25.91
C HIS A 673 -4.26 2.40 -25.72
N ASP A 674 -4.01 3.46 -26.50
CA ASP A 674 -2.77 4.23 -26.44
C ASP A 674 -2.98 5.71 -26.83
N TYR A 675 -1.96 6.53 -26.61
CA TYR A 675 -2.01 7.97 -26.90
C TYR A 675 -1.93 8.32 -28.39
N ALA A 676 -1.46 7.41 -29.25
CA ALA A 676 -1.46 7.63 -30.70
C ALA A 676 -2.88 7.52 -31.27
N GLN A 677 -3.70 6.60 -30.75
CA GLN A 677 -5.12 6.50 -31.07
C GLN A 677 -5.90 7.73 -30.57
N LEU A 678 -5.58 8.23 -29.38
CA LEU A 678 -6.15 9.49 -28.87
C LEU A 678 -5.74 10.69 -29.72
N ALA A 679 -4.47 10.77 -30.12
CA ALA A 679 -3.98 11.80 -31.04
C ALA A 679 -4.72 11.77 -32.38
N ALA A 680 -4.94 10.57 -32.91
CA ALA A 680 -5.69 10.32 -34.13
C ALA A 680 -7.16 10.78 -34.05
N LEU A 681 -7.83 10.54 -32.92
CA LEU A 681 -9.18 11.05 -32.66
C LEU A 681 -9.17 12.59 -32.62
N ILE A 682 -8.26 13.19 -31.84
CA ILE A 682 -8.10 14.65 -31.74
C ILE A 682 -7.82 15.27 -33.11
N GLN A 683 -7.04 14.60 -33.97
CA GLN A 683 -6.70 15.10 -35.30
C GLN A 683 -7.92 15.20 -36.24
N GLN A 684 -8.99 14.45 -35.98
CA GLN A 684 -10.22 14.44 -36.79
C GLN A 684 -11.24 15.49 -36.33
N LEU A 685 -10.98 16.17 -35.20
CA LEU A 685 -11.83 17.22 -34.65
C LEU A 685 -11.39 18.60 -35.15
N ASP A 686 -12.34 19.54 -35.17
CA ASP A 686 -12.17 20.91 -35.66
C ASP A 686 -11.67 21.86 -34.56
N LEU A 687 -12.08 21.62 -33.30
CA LEU A 687 -11.70 22.38 -32.11
C LEU A 687 -11.66 21.46 -30.89
N ILE A 688 -10.73 21.70 -29.98
CA ILE A 688 -10.66 21.04 -28.67
C ILE A 688 -11.00 22.07 -27.59
N ILE A 689 -11.86 21.71 -26.65
CA ILE A 689 -12.14 22.49 -25.44
C ILE A 689 -11.73 21.63 -24.26
N THR A 690 -10.84 22.13 -23.41
CA THR A 690 -10.31 21.32 -22.31
C THR A 690 -9.89 22.15 -21.12
N VAL A 691 -9.68 21.49 -19.98
CA VAL A 691 -9.01 22.03 -18.79
C VAL A 691 -7.52 21.67 -18.79
N ASP A 692 -6.78 22.10 -17.77
CA ASP A 692 -5.37 21.77 -17.60
C ASP A 692 -5.17 20.26 -17.39
N SER A 693 -4.96 19.53 -18.48
CA SER A 693 -5.00 18.07 -18.56
C SER A 693 -4.07 17.55 -19.66
N THR A 694 -3.83 16.24 -19.73
CA THR A 694 -3.04 15.66 -20.82
C THR A 694 -3.58 16.01 -22.23
N ILE A 695 -4.89 16.27 -22.34
CA ILE A 695 -5.56 16.60 -23.61
C ILE A 695 -5.07 17.94 -24.17
N VAL A 696 -4.87 18.97 -23.34
CA VAL A 696 -4.39 20.28 -23.84
C VAL A 696 -2.98 20.17 -24.40
N HIS A 697 -2.13 19.37 -23.75
CA HIS A 697 -0.75 19.16 -24.17
C HIS A 697 -0.68 18.38 -25.49
N LEU A 698 -1.52 17.34 -25.63
CA LEU A 698 -1.59 16.54 -26.85
C LEU A 698 -2.16 17.33 -28.03
N ALA A 699 -3.29 18.01 -27.84
CA ALA A 699 -3.91 18.84 -28.87
C ALA A 699 -2.99 19.99 -29.31
N GLY A 700 -2.36 20.66 -28.34
CA GLY A 700 -1.37 21.69 -28.60
C GLY A 700 -0.18 21.16 -29.40
N ALA A 701 0.37 20.00 -29.05
CA ALA A 701 1.49 19.38 -29.76
C ALA A 701 1.16 18.96 -31.20
N LEU A 702 -0.10 18.61 -31.47
CA LEU A 702 -0.65 18.31 -32.80
C LEU A 702 -1.01 19.56 -33.62
N GLY A 703 -0.82 20.76 -33.06
CA GLY A 703 -1.20 22.02 -33.71
C GLY A 703 -2.71 22.16 -33.91
N LYS A 704 -3.51 21.56 -33.03
CA LYS A 704 -4.96 21.65 -33.09
C LYS A 704 -5.45 22.95 -32.46
N PRO A 705 -6.39 23.67 -33.10
CA PRO A 705 -7.10 24.76 -32.44
C PRO A 705 -7.68 24.25 -31.12
N THR A 706 -7.30 24.91 -30.02
CA THR A 706 -7.66 24.45 -28.67
C THR A 706 -8.04 25.64 -27.81
N TRP A 707 -9.14 25.53 -27.07
CA TRP A 707 -9.54 26.47 -26.04
C TRP A 707 -9.34 25.83 -24.68
N LEU A 708 -8.42 26.37 -23.90
CA LEU A 708 -8.11 25.95 -22.54
C LEU A 708 -8.96 26.77 -21.57
N ILE A 709 -9.84 26.12 -20.85
CA ILE A 709 -10.58 26.71 -19.73
C ILE A 709 -9.71 26.54 -18.49
N LEU A 710 -9.29 27.65 -17.90
CA LEU A 710 -8.25 27.65 -16.88
C LEU A 710 -8.71 28.35 -15.62
N GLN A 711 -8.52 27.70 -14.48
CA GLN A 711 -8.78 28.31 -13.17
C GLN A 711 -7.87 29.52 -12.91
N HIS A 712 -8.29 30.41 -12.03
CA HIS A 712 -7.52 31.62 -11.71
C HIS A 712 -6.10 31.25 -11.21
N ALA A 713 -6.02 30.34 -10.22
CA ALA A 713 -4.78 29.80 -9.70
C ALA A 713 -4.24 28.66 -10.59
N SER A 714 -3.56 28.99 -11.69
CA SER A 714 -3.05 27.98 -12.63
C SER A 714 -1.60 27.57 -12.41
N ASP A 715 -1.23 26.46 -13.04
CA ASP A 715 0.15 26.01 -13.20
C ASP A 715 1.03 27.03 -13.97
N TRP A 716 2.34 26.95 -13.77
CA TRP A 716 3.34 27.86 -14.35
C TRP A 716 3.37 27.84 -15.88
N ARG A 717 2.98 26.73 -16.51
CA ARG A 717 3.01 26.54 -17.98
C ARG A 717 2.13 27.52 -18.74
N TRP A 718 1.16 28.12 -18.04
CA TRP A 718 0.15 29.01 -18.62
C TRP A 718 0.41 30.49 -18.33
N LEU A 719 1.50 30.82 -17.61
CA LEU A 719 1.83 32.17 -17.15
C LEU A 719 0.64 32.84 -16.41
N LEU A 720 0.73 34.13 -16.13
CA LEU A 720 -0.25 34.85 -15.29
C LEU A 720 -1.37 35.53 -16.10
N GLU A 721 -1.01 36.37 -17.06
CA GLU A 721 -1.93 37.33 -17.69
C GLU A 721 -1.84 37.29 -19.22
N THR A 722 -2.07 36.10 -19.78
CA THR A 722 -2.09 35.87 -21.23
C THR A 722 -3.29 35.00 -21.61
N ASP A 723 -3.87 35.30 -22.77
CA ASP A 723 -4.89 34.50 -23.44
C ASP A 723 -4.29 33.52 -24.47
N THR A 724 -2.96 33.42 -24.52
CA THR A 724 -2.21 32.53 -25.41
C THR A 724 -1.16 31.73 -24.63
N SER A 725 -0.79 30.56 -25.16
CA SER A 725 0.29 29.74 -24.57
C SER A 725 1.59 29.90 -25.36
N PRO A 726 2.73 30.22 -24.69
CA PRO A 726 4.03 30.18 -25.36
C PRO A 726 4.40 28.75 -25.78
N TRP A 727 3.91 27.75 -25.05
CA TRP A 727 4.14 26.34 -25.36
C TRP A 727 3.30 25.84 -26.53
N TYR A 728 2.14 26.43 -26.78
CA TYR A 728 1.18 25.95 -27.76
C TYR A 728 0.52 27.13 -28.49
N PRO A 729 1.05 27.56 -29.64
CA PRO A 729 0.53 28.71 -30.39
C PRO A 729 -0.95 28.59 -30.83
N THR A 730 -1.48 27.36 -30.91
CA THR A 730 -2.88 27.09 -31.27
C THR A 730 -3.83 27.05 -30.07
N VAL A 731 -3.30 27.18 -28.85
CA VAL A 731 -4.10 27.21 -27.61
C VAL A 731 -4.46 28.65 -27.27
N ARG A 732 -5.76 28.90 -27.12
CA ARG A 732 -6.32 30.12 -26.52
C ARG A 732 -6.76 29.82 -25.09
N ILE A 733 -6.43 30.70 -24.16
CA ILE A 733 -6.67 30.52 -22.72
C ILE A 733 -7.87 31.37 -22.31
N MET A 734 -8.90 30.72 -21.78
CA MET A 734 -10.06 31.33 -21.16
C MET A 734 -9.93 31.20 -19.65
N ARG A 735 -9.28 32.19 -19.03
CA ARG A 735 -9.00 32.19 -17.60
C ARG A 735 -10.21 32.67 -16.79
N GLN A 736 -10.46 32.00 -15.68
CA GLN A 736 -11.40 32.43 -14.65
C GLN A 736 -10.88 33.73 -13.99
N CYS A 737 -11.74 34.74 -13.90
CA CYS A 737 -11.44 35.94 -13.13
C CYS A 737 -11.40 35.62 -11.62
N ASP A 738 -10.70 36.44 -10.84
CA ASP A 738 -10.66 36.24 -9.38
C ASP A 738 -12.07 36.28 -8.78
N GLY A 739 -12.41 35.26 -7.98
CA GLY A 739 -13.75 35.07 -7.42
C GLY A 739 -14.88 34.77 -8.42
N GLU A 740 -14.60 34.56 -9.72
CA GLU A 740 -15.61 34.25 -10.73
C GLU A 740 -16.14 32.83 -10.58
N ALA A 741 -17.46 32.65 -10.57
CA ALA A 741 -18.06 31.32 -10.53
C ALA A 741 -17.95 30.61 -11.89
N TRP A 742 -17.73 29.29 -11.89
CA TRP A 742 -17.62 28.47 -13.10
C TRP A 742 -18.76 28.62 -14.12
N PRO A 743 -20.05 28.73 -13.70
CA PRO A 743 -21.14 28.98 -14.65
C PRO A 743 -20.94 30.23 -15.52
N CYS A 744 -20.29 31.29 -15.00
CA CYS A 744 -19.98 32.49 -15.78
C CYS A 744 -18.96 32.19 -16.89
N VAL A 745 -17.93 31.38 -16.58
CA VAL A 745 -16.93 30.92 -17.56
C VAL A 745 -17.60 30.10 -18.67
N ILE A 746 -18.51 29.20 -18.30
CA ILE A 746 -19.27 28.37 -19.25
C ILE A 746 -20.24 29.21 -20.10
N GLN A 747 -20.84 30.26 -19.55
CA GLN A 747 -21.67 31.17 -20.31
C GLN A 747 -20.86 31.92 -21.38
N ARG A 748 -19.66 32.42 -21.03
CA ARG A 748 -18.74 33.03 -22.01
C ARG A 748 -18.35 32.04 -23.10
N LEU A 749 -18.03 30.81 -22.72
CA LEU A 749 -17.74 29.73 -23.67
C LEU A 749 -18.90 29.50 -24.64
N THR A 750 -20.12 29.42 -24.11
CA THR A 750 -21.34 29.18 -24.90
C THR A 750 -21.55 30.30 -25.91
N HIS A 751 -21.36 31.56 -25.50
CA HIS A 751 -21.49 32.71 -26.39
C HIS A 751 -20.43 32.76 -27.51
N LEU A 752 -19.21 32.29 -27.24
CA LEU A 752 -18.16 32.20 -28.27
C LEU A 752 -18.40 31.05 -29.26
N LEU A 753 -19.15 30.02 -28.84
CA LEU A 753 -19.46 28.86 -29.65
C LEU A 753 -20.75 29.00 -30.47
N SER A 754 -21.75 29.74 -29.98
CA SER A 754 -22.99 30.03 -30.71
C SER A 754 -22.71 30.80 -31.98
#